data_AF-A0A031LKW9-F1
#
_entry.id   AF-A0A031LKW9-F1
#
_cell.length_a   1.000
_cell.length_b   1.000
_cell.length_c   1.000
_cell.angle_alpha   90.00
_cell.angle_beta   90.00
_cell.angle_gamma   90.00
#
_symmetry.space_group_name_H-M   'P 1'
#
loop_
_entity.id
_entity.type
_entity.pdbx_description
1 polymer ?
#
loop_
_entity_poly.entity_id
_entity_poly.type
_entity_poly.pdbx_seq_one_letter_code
_entity_poly.pdbx_strand_id
1 'polypeptide(L)'
;MSQKNKYCIRLDPLTLSFKRTEQGSNVSNQIESFLKEVKEEALKKIDEKLKARCNENVESCGELLNTFADVLVSKINEAWEEYYRNLTGFEGKINPFITVPADTRFPGIVNSLADHMVTTSAFAVSAILAIYDKKYKETGFTCRFKDIEVKFNDREFLRGFVRVAALLHDIGKPPPQGHTKRTYDIVYNLFKNINETLARTLASASSRHHYGKSYDKDSTPSNDIEWVIAYADKASASSRGFTIREKDIYVKLIGFVKELDKWGYEIGNGEDLDLLKRMVEGKTVNLSEDEDYQQFRTYGVFSSDENRAIELASELIKAENRLMAKDDKLLAVFHFEIPSIKSYLNRGRELAVYAGYSMMIDSIVHEVSKRLRDEVGEEVVISDEGGSVLAIVPSTLDVNKILEGIEEMRYFAIKYGLFAFYFAEAHLGPKDNWTGWNGYSPYERDTYRGFGALIMKAFSEFDKENIKLPPTSKEEVEIDKLCKACRVNKRKDGSDYCEACDLAREYYKAFRSLVMGEKTEGKIAKKLKRLRIFKLTREIIKDIVLPETLDHLNRKCINKNNYVADETDLDERRYPVLMVADGDNFGSIKSSASTLVQYLEITRFFTWIIYTGVLYAVTKSVGAIGDEMCVEFYPILLGGDDFSVLTTSQVLPIFVYYLDEALRNIGGWLKKSELLEKLSYGEGEDIAEKVRIPKPYQLFTFSAGAYIMNSTSFPLFLAREEAELLEGVSKKYSKSNLYNDYYGSGVILTIADSKTIAPDDEVLLDRASKGMKLKAMPLLGSKIKDLLCDVVKLERSEVKYGELRTFVKIGNSRLEITYNLVRNKRDSFETVASILLSNKEYNLQDYYLLLTIMMDTLEQKINNKYYWEVYNDKVLKCPDSRKGELNE
;
A
#
# COMPACT_ATOMS: atom_id res chain seq x y z
N MET A 1 -7.64 -22.70 14.00
CA MET A 1 -6.59 -22.81 12.97
C MET A 1 -7.13 -23.34 11.62
N SER A 2 -8.32 -22.92 11.18
CA SER A 2 -8.82 -23.24 9.83
C SER A 2 -9.22 -21.96 9.09
N GLN A 3 -8.23 -21.23 8.60
CA GLN A 3 -8.44 -20.38 7.43
C GLN A 3 -7.38 -20.78 6.41
N LYS A 4 -7.82 -21.50 5.38
CA LYS A 4 -7.05 -21.82 4.18
C LYS A 4 -6.82 -20.53 3.40
N ASN A 5 -5.94 -19.65 3.91
CA ASN A 5 -5.50 -18.46 3.17
C ASN A 5 -4.23 -18.83 2.41
N LYS A 6 -4.32 -18.62 1.10
CA LYS A 6 -3.59 -19.31 0.04
C LYS A 6 -2.78 -18.28 -0.75
N TYR A 7 -1.47 -18.53 -0.89
CA TYR A 7 -0.50 -17.83 -1.75
C TYR A 7 -0.34 -16.30 -1.58
N CYS A 8 0.87 -15.81 -1.34
CA CYS A 8 1.11 -14.37 -1.19
C CYS A 8 2.47 -13.93 -1.72
N ILE A 9 2.75 -14.17 -3.00
CA ILE A 9 4.00 -13.65 -3.60
C ILE A 9 3.72 -13.17 -5.02
N ARG A 10 3.94 -11.88 -5.24
CA ARG A 10 4.08 -11.31 -6.57
C ARG A 10 5.55 -11.47 -6.97
N LEU A 11 5.79 -12.14 -8.09
CA LEU A 11 7.10 -12.14 -8.70
C LEU A 11 7.11 -11.02 -9.70
N ASP A 12 7.79 -9.93 -9.35
CA ASP A 12 7.88 -8.79 -10.24
C ASP A 12 8.64 -9.20 -11.52
N PRO A 13 7.98 -9.14 -12.69
CA PRO A 13 8.62 -9.34 -14.00
C PRO A 13 9.96 -8.65 -14.19
N LEU A 14 10.15 -7.47 -13.60
CA LEU A 14 11.26 -6.59 -13.93
C LEU A 14 12.52 -6.88 -13.12
N THR A 15 12.40 -7.47 -11.92
CA THR A 15 13.54 -8.05 -11.21
C THR A 15 14.22 -9.17 -12.02
N LEU A 16 13.44 -9.81 -12.89
CA LEU A 16 13.86 -10.88 -13.78
C LEU A 16 14.06 -10.43 -15.24
N SER A 17 13.82 -9.18 -15.61
CA SER A 17 14.04 -8.69 -16.98
C SER A 17 15.38 -7.98 -17.20
N PHE A 18 16.08 -7.62 -16.12
CA PHE A 18 17.23 -6.73 -16.17
C PHE A 18 18.46 -7.32 -16.89
N LYS A 19 18.60 -8.66 -16.90
CA LYS A 19 19.85 -9.33 -17.33
C LYS A 19 20.14 -9.34 -18.85
N ARG A 20 19.18 -9.00 -19.73
CA ARG A 20 19.34 -9.10 -21.21
C ARG A 20 19.62 -7.79 -21.93
N THR A 21 19.45 -6.62 -21.32
CA THR A 21 20.11 -5.43 -21.86
C THR A 21 21.62 -5.69 -21.78
N GLU A 22 22.41 -5.38 -22.81
CA GLU A 22 23.88 -5.52 -22.90
C GLU A 22 24.65 -4.67 -21.83
N GLN A 23 23.99 -4.38 -20.72
CA GLN A 23 24.21 -3.38 -19.69
C GLN A 23 24.60 -4.00 -18.34
N GLY A 24 24.98 -5.27 -18.26
CA GLY A 24 25.49 -5.86 -17.01
C GLY A 24 26.67 -5.08 -16.42
N SER A 25 27.53 -4.49 -17.27
CA SER A 25 28.58 -3.53 -16.89
C SER A 25 28.06 -2.11 -16.58
N ASN A 26 26.86 -1.76 -17.07
CA ASN A 26 26.21 -0.47 -16.87
C ASN A 26 25.48 -0.38 -15.51
N VAL A 27 25.04 -1.51 -14.92
CA VAL A 27 24.31 -1.49 -13.63
C VAL A 27 25.16 -0.92 -12.52
N SER A 28 26.38 -1.44 -12.35
CA SER A 28 27.30 -0.94 -11.33
C SER A 28 27.57 0.55 -11.55
N ASN A 29 27.71 1.00 -12.81
CA ASN A 29 27.90 2.41 -13.14
C ASN A 29 26.65 3.26 -12.82
N GLN A 30 25.45 2.75 -13.06
CA GLN A 30 24.18 3.43 -12.73
C GLN A 30 23.99 3.52 -11.22
N ILE A 31 24.32 2.45 -10.47
CA ILE A 31 24.31 2.44 -9.01
C ILE A 31 25.32 3.46 -8.47
N GLU A 32 26.55 3.46 -8.98
CA GLU A 32 27.56 4.45 -8.59
C GLU A 32 27.14 5.88 -8.93
N SER A 33 26.48 6.10 -10.07
CA SER A 33 25.92 7.40 -10.46
C SER A 33 24.84 7.84 -9.48
N PHE A 34 23.91 6.95 -9.17
CA PHE A 34 22.84 7.20 -8.20
C PHE A 34 23.41 7.55 -6.81
N LEU A 35 24.44 6.83 -6.34
CA LEU A 35 25.09 7.13 -5.07
C LEU A 35 25.86 8.46 -5.08
N LYS A 36 26.46 8.84 -6.22
CA LYS A 36 27.08 10.17 -6.38
C LYS A 36 26.03 11.27 -6.26
N GLU A 37 24.87 11.11 -6.89
CA GLU A 37 23.75 12.05 -6.76
C GLU A 37 23.27 12.16 -5.30
N VAL A 38 23.09 11.03 -4.61
CA VAL A 38 22.76 10.99 -3.17
C VAL A 38 23.79 11.74 -2.34
N LYS A 39 25.09 11.48 -2.58
CA LYS A 39 26.19 12.15 -1.88
C LYS A 39 26.17 13.66 -2.11
N GLU A 40 26.02 14.09 -3.36
CA GLU A 40 26.00 15.51 -3.72
C GLU A 40 24.81 16.23 -3.08
N GLU A 41 23.64 15.60 -3.07
CA GLU A 41 22.46 16.15 -2.40
C GLU A 41 22.64 16.23 -0.88
N ALA A 42 23.18 15.19 -0.26
CA ALA A 42 23.50 15.19 1.17
C ALA A 42 24.48 16.32 1.53
N LEU A 43 25.55 16.49 0.75
CA LEU A 43 26.52 17.57 0.94
C LEU A 43 25.87 18.95 0.76
N LYS A 44 24.90 19.14 -0.12
CA LYS A 44 24.19 20.42 -0.27
C LYS A 44 23.34 20.80 0.96
N LYS A 45 22.93 19.82 1.77
CA LYS A 45 22.08 20.02 2.95
C LYS A 45 22.86 20.34 4.23
N ILE A 46 24.19 20.23 4.21
CA ILE A 46 25.05 20.37 5.39
C ILE A 46 25.86 21.66 5.33
N ASP A 47 26.02 22.32 6.49
CA ASP A 47 26.82 23.53 6.64
C ASP A 47 28.31 23.31 6.35
N GLU A 48 28.96 24.28 5.71
CA GLU A 48 30.39 24.20 5.34
C GLU A 48 31.31 24.01 6.56
N LYS A 49 30.97 24.55 7.73
CA LYS A 49 31.77 24.36 8.96
C LYS A 49 31.65 22.95 9.50
N LEU A 50 30.49 22.30 9.32
CA LEU A 50 30.31 20.89 9.69
C LEU A 50 31.11 19.97 8.76
N LYS A 51 31.13 20.27 7.46
CA LYS A 51 31.98 19.55 6.50
C LYS A 51 33.46 19.68 6.86
N ALA A 52 33.92 20.89 7.16
CA ALA A 52 35.31 21.12 7.58
C ALA A 52 35.66 20.31 8.84
N ARG A 53 34.79 20.32 9.86
CA ARG A 53 34.98 19.51 11.08
C ARG A 53 35.02 18.01 10.82
N CYS A 54 34.15 17.49 9.97
CA CYS A 54 34.18 16.08 9.58
C CYS A 54 35.47 15.72 8.82
N ASN A 55 35.97 16.61 7.96
CA ASN A 55 37.25 16.39 7.26
C ASN A 55 38.43 16.30 8.25
N GLU A 56 38.42 17.06 9.34
CA GLU A 56 39.46 17.07 10.37
C GLU A 56 39.32 15.92 11.39
N ASN A 57 38.08 15.62 11.81
CA ASN A 57 37.79 14.63 12.84
C ASN A 57 36.60 13.74 12.44
N VAL A 58 36.85 12.43 12.34
CA VAL A 58 35.85 11.42 11.98
C VAL A 58 34.64 11.41 12.92
N GLU A 59 34.85 11.67 14.22
CA GLU A 59 33.77 11.68 15.23
C GLU A 59 32.78 12.82 15.01
N SER A 60 33.16 13.86 14.24
CA SER A 60 32.30 14.99 13.89
C SER A 60 31.46 14.75 12.62
N CYS A 61 31.50 13.55 12.04
CA CYS A 61 30.80 13.23 10.79
C CYS A 61 29.33 12.78 10.98
N GLY A 62 28.81 12.74 12.21
CA GLY A 62 27.48 12.17 12.49
C GLY A 62 26.33 12.79 11.70
N GLU A 63 26.25 14.12 11.64
CA GLU A 63 25.19 14.82 10.89
C GLU A 63 25.26 14.53 9.38
N LEU A 64 26.49 14.45 8.83
CA LEU A 64 26.69 14.09 7.43
C LEU A 64 26.20 12.68 7.12
N LEU A 65 26.53 11.72 7.98
CA LEU A 65 26.16 10.32 7.78
C LEU A 65 24.65 10.11 7.91
N ASN A 66 24.01 10.72 8.91
CA ASN A 66 22.56 10.67 9.04
C ASN A 66 21.86 11.33 7.85
N THR A 67 22.31 12.51 7.41
CA THR A 67 21.76 13.18 6.23
C THR A 67 21.94 12.34 4.96
N PHE A 68 23.10 11.70 4.79
CA PHE A 68 23.34 10.80 3.66
C PHE A 68 22.37 9.61 3.68
N ALA A 69 22.19 8.98 4.84
CA ALA A 69 21.24 7.87 5.00
C ALA A 69 19.79 8.31 4.69
N ASP A 70 19.36 9.48 5.21
CA ASP A 70 18.01 10.02 4.95
C ASP A 70 17.78 10.29 3.46
N VAL A 71 18.76 10.91 2.77
CA VAL A 71 18.70 11.16 1.33
C VAL A 71 18.64 9.85 0.55
N LEU A 72 19.44 8.84 0.92
CA LEU A 72 19.45 7.54 0.25
C LEU A 72 18.08 6.84 0.36
N VAL A 73 17.51 6.78 1.56
CA VAL A 73 16.19 6.17 1.78
C VAL A 73 15.09 6.94 1.04
N SER A 74 15.13 8.28 1.06
CA SER A 74 14.19 9.12 0.28
C SER A 74 14.27 8.82 -1.20
N LYS A 75 15.48 8.75 -1.77
CA LYS A 75 15.70 8.45 -3.20
C LYS A 75 15.24 7.05 -3.59
N ILE A 76 15.38 6.07 -2.70
CA ILE A 76 14.82 4.71 -2.91
C ILE A 76 13.29 4.78 -2.97
N ASN A 77 12.65 5.51 -2.06
CA ASN A 77 11.20 5.66 -2.04
C ASN A 77 10.67 6.43 -3.27
N GLU A 78 11.38 7.48 -3.71
CA GLU A 78 11.09 8.21 -4.95
C GLU A 78 11.19 7.28 -6.19
N ALA A 79 12.23 6.46 -6.26
CA ALA A 79 12.39 5.49 -7.34
C ALA A 79 11.24 4.48 -7.39
N TRP A 80 10.78 4.00 -6.22
CA TRP A 80 9.64 3.10 -6.14
C TRP A 80 8.33 3.78 -6.56
N GLU A 81 8.12 5.03 -6.19
CA GLU A 81 6.97 5.78 -6.65
C GLU A 81 6.94 5.90 -8.19
N GLU A 82 8.07 6.30 -8.80
CA GLU A 82 8.19 6.39 -10.26
C GLU A 82 7.92 5.03 -10.91
N TYR A 83 8.41 3.95 -10.31
CA TYR A 83 8.13 2.59 -10.76
C TYR A 83 6.63 2.28 -10.82
N TYR A 84 5.88 2.55 -9.75
CA TYR A 84 4.43 2.30 -9.74
C TYR A 84 3.65 3.23 -10.68
N ARG A 85 4.12 4.47 -10.89
CA ARG A 85 3.54 5.37 -11.90
C ARG A 85 3.73 4.80 -13.32
N ASN A 86 4.91 4.24 -13.60
CA ASN A 86 5.18 3.60 -14.89
C ASN A 86 4.28 2.39 -15.15
N LEU A 87 3.98 1.59 -14.14
CA LEU A 87 3.05 0.44 -14.26
C LEU A 87 1.62 0.86 -14.65
N THR A 88 1.19 2.06 -14.26
CA THR A 88 -0.10 2.63 -14.68
C THR A 88 -0.06 3.34 -16.03
N GLY A 89 1.09 3.39 -16.71
CA GLY A 89 1.22 4.01 -18.03
C GLY A 89 1.56 5.51 -18.01
N PHE A 90 2.03 6.05 -16.88
CA PHE A 90 2.76 7.33 -16.91
C PHE A 90 4.18 7.09 -17.44
N GLU A 91 4.73 8.05 -18.19
CA GLU A 91 6.11 7.93 -18.68
C GLU A 91 7.11 8.29 -17.58
N GLY A 92 8.18 7.50 -17.48
CA GLY A 92 9.24 7.66 -16.48
C GLY A 92 10.40 6.70 -16.71
N LYS A 93 11.55 6.98 -16.10
CA LYS A 93 12.72 6.12 -16.16
C LYS A 93 12.71 5.18 -14.96
N ILE A 94 12.72 3.88 -15.21
CA ILE A 94 12.82 2.90 -14.13
C ILE A 94 14.25 2.94 -13.59
N ASN A 95 14.42 3.24 -12.30
CA ASN A 95 15.71 3.19 -11.65
C ASN A 95 16.13 1.72 -11.44
N PRO A 96 17.25 1.28 -12.04
CA PRO A 96 17.75 -0.08 -11.90
C PRO A 96 17.92 -0.52 -10.45
N PHE A 97 18.30 0.41 -9.56
CA PHE A 97 18.66 0.12 -8.17
C PHE A 97 17.55 -0.57 -7.38
N ILE A 98 16.28 -0.20 -7.61
CA ILE A 98 15.13 -0.82 -6.95
C ILE A 98 14.66 -2.12 -7.62
N THR A 99 15.10 -2.36 -8.85
CA THR A 99 14.74 -3.56 -9.62
C THR A 99 15.79 -4.66 -9.56
N VAL A 100 17.00 -4.40 -9.08
CA VAL A 100 18.03 -5.43 -8.93
C VAL A 100 17.64 -6.40 -7.80
N PRO A 101 17.72 -7.73 -8.03
CA PRO A 101 17.45 -8.70 -6.97
C PRO A 101 18.50 -8.64 -5.85
N ALA A 102 18.05 -8.84 -4.61
CA ALA A 102 18.93 -8.91 -3.45
C ALA A 102 19.86 -10.12 -3.48
N ASP A 103 19.45 -11.25 -4.08
CA ASP A 103 20.34 -12.39 -4.37
C ASP A 103 19.95 -12.93 -5.76
N THR A 104 20.93 -13.32 -6.59
CA THR A 104 20.62 -13.88 -7.91
C THR A 104 20.13 -15.32 -7.84
N ARG A 105 20.24 -15.98 -6.68
CA ARG A 105 19.80 -17.35 -6.44
C ARG A 105 18.40 -17.41 -5.85
N PHE A 106 17.70 -18.51 -6.10
CA PHE A 106 16.40 -18.74 -5.47
C PHE A 106 16.57 -19.08 -3.97
N PRO A 107 15.74 -18.52 -3.07
CA PRO A 107 14.57 -17.66 -3.32
C PRO A 107 14.89 -16.16 -3.31
N GLY A 108 16.14 -15.75 -3.14
CA GLY A 108 16.48 -14.33 -2.99
C GLY A 108 16.27 -13.46 -4.24
N ILE A 109 16.03 -14.06 -5.41
CA ILE A 109 15.62 -13.35 -6.65
C ILE A 109 14.28 -12.61 -6.53
N VAL A 110 13.50 -12.89 -5.50
CA VAL A 110 12.13 -12.38 -5.34
C VAL A 110 12.06 -11.04 -4.62
N ASN A 111 13.18 -10.51 -4.14
CA ASN A 111 13.23 -9.26 -3.39
C ASN A 111 14.17 -8.26 -4.03
N SER A 112 13.83 -6.98 -3.89
CA SER A 112 14.70 -5.87 -4.27
C SER A 112 15.92 -5.76 -3.36
N LEU A 113 17.09 -5.53 -3.96
CA LEU A 113 18.33 -5.19 -3.26
C LEU A 113 18.15 -3.92 -2.41
N ALA A 114 17.48 -2.90 -2.93
CA ALA A 114 17.25 -1.64 -2.22
C ALA A 114 16.43 -1.85 -0.93
N ASP A 115 15.36 -2.65 -1.00
CA ASP A 115 14.53 -2.94 0.19
C ASP A 115 15.25 -3.82 1.21
N HIS A 116 16.06 -4.77 0.74
CA HIS A 116 16.95 -5.55 1.60
C HIS A 116 17.93 -4.65 2.38
N MET A 117 18.52 -3.65 1.72
CA MET A 117 19.41 -2.69 2.37
C MET A 117 18.68 -1.79 3.37
N VAL A 118 17.48 -1.30 3.04
CA VAL A 118 16.63 -0.49 3.94
C VAL A 118 16.27 -1.27 5.21
N THR A 119 15.78 -2.50 5.06
CA THR A 119 15.37 -3.34 6.20
C THR A 119 16.55 -3.80 7.06
N THR A 120 17.70 -4.08 6.43
CA THR A 120 18.95 -4.36 7.14
C THR A 120 19.37 -3.16 7.98
N SER A 121 19.31 -1.95 7.42
CA SER A 121 19.59 -0.73 8.19
C SER A 121 18.62 -0.54 9.35
N ALA A 122 17.32 -0.79 9.15
CA ALA A 122 16.29 -0.63 10.18
C ALA A 122 16.57 -1.52 11.41
N PHE A 123 16.93 -2.79 11.20
CA PHE A 123 17.35 -3.67 12.30
C PHE A 123 18.69 -3.26 12.91
N ALA A 124 19.69 -2.93 12.08
CA ALA A 124 21.03 -2.60 12.56
C ALA A 124 21.04 -1.35 13.44
N VAL A 125 20.41 -0.26 12.99
CA VAL A 125 20.34 0.99 13.75
C VAL A 125 19.52 0.81 15.03
N SER A 126 18.42 0.05 14.96
CA SER A 126 17.59 -0.23 16.14
C SER A 126 18.36 -1.00 17.21
N ALA A 127 19.10 -2.03 16.81
CA ALA A 127 19.89 -2.83 17.72
C ALA A 127 21.07 -2.05 18.31
N ILE A 128 21.84 -1.31 17.49
CA ILE A 128 23.01 -0.59 18.00
C ILE A 128 22.63 0.52 18.99
N LEU A 129 21.51 1.21 18.77
CA LEU A 129 21.01 2.21 19.69
C LEU A 129 20.55 1.58 21.00
N ALA A 130 19.88 0.43 20.96
CA ALA A 130 19.54 -0.32 22.17
C ALA A 130 20.78 -0.79 22.94
N ILE A 131 21.83 -1.25 22.24
CA ILE A 131 23.12 -1.62 22.85
C ILE A 131 23.76 -0.39 23.49
N TYR A 132 23.82 0.74 22.77
CA TYR A 132 24.38 1.99 23.28
C TYR A 132 23.65 2.42 24.55
N ASP A 133 22.32 2.51 24.51
CA ASP A 133 21.50 2.94 25.64
C ASP A 133 21.66 2.06 26.88
N LYS A 134 21.81 0.73 26.70
CA LYS A 134 21.92 -0.24 27.80
C LYS A 134 23.34 -0.42 28.33
N LYS A 135 24.38 -0.31 27.48
CA LYS A 135 25.76 -0.73 27.80
C LYS A 135 26.77 0.41 27.77
N TYR A 136 26.62 1.37 26.88
CA TYR A 136 27.68 2.31 26.55
C TYR A 136 27.30 3.79 26.71
N LYS A 137 26.05 4.12 27.06
CA LYS A 137 25.56 5.50 27.14
C LYS A 137 26.39 6.42 28.03
N GLU A 138 26.94 5.88 29.12
CA GLU A 138 27.75 6.64 30.07
C GLU A 138 29.26 6.59 29.76
N THR A 139 29.72 5.54 29.10
CA THR A 139 31.16 5.26 28.93
C THR A 139 31.68 5.46 27.52
N GLY A 140 30.79 5.52 26.53
CA GLY A 140 31.12 5.28 25.13
C GLY A 140 31.74 3.89 24.92
N PHE A 141 32.22 3.65 23.70
CA PHE A 141 33.06 2.50 23.38
C PHE A 141 33.96 2.77 22.17
N THR A 142 35.05 2.00 22.04
CA THR A 142 35.97 2.06 20.91
C THR A 142 35.83 0.78 20.09
N CYS A 143 35.70 0.91 18.77
CA CYS A 143 35.81 -0.22 17.85
C CYS A 143 37.05 -0.09 16.98
N ARG A 144 37.65 -1.25 16.70
CA ARG A 144 38.76 -1.37 15.77
C ARG A 144 38.27 -1.94 14.45
N PHE A 145 38.49 -1.21 13.37
CA PHE A 145 38.22 -1.63 11.99
C PHE A 145 39.57 -1.79 11.28
N LYS A 146 39.99 -3.06 11.10
CA LYS A 146 41.36 -3.40 10.66
C LYS A 146 42.40 -2.75 11.58
N ASP A 147 43.14 -1.76 11.09
CA ASP A 147 44.21 -1.07 11.82
C ASP A 147 43.80 0.31 12.35
N ILE A 148 42.52 0.66 12.23
CA ILE A 148 42.00 1.97 12.63
C ILE A 148 41.09 1.82 13.85
N GLU A 149 41.37 2.57 14.91
CA GLU A 149 40.50 2.68 16.07
C GLU A 149 39.61 3.93 15.96
N VAL A 150 38.31 3.74 16.22
CA VAL A 150 37.30 4.81 16.21
C VAL A 150 36.53 4.77 17.51
N LYS A 151 36.36 5.93 18.14
CA LYS A 151 35.56 6.07 19.36
C LYS A 151 34.13 6.48 19.01
N PHE A 152 33.17 5.81 19.64
CA PHE A 152 31.74 6.07 19.51
C PHE A 152 31.20 6.57 20.85
N ASN A 153 31.58 7.81 21.20
CA ASN A 153 31.08 8.49 22.39
C ASN A 153 29.77 9.25 22.11
N ASP A 154 29.62 9.74 20.88
CA ASP A 154 28.43 10.43 20.42
C ASP A 154 27.42 9.47 19.80
N ARG A 155 26.18 9.52 20.29
CA ARG A 155 25.06 8.69 19.82
C ARG A 155 24.74 8.98 18.35
N GLU A 156 24.82 10.23 17.92
CA GLU A 156 24.46 10.64 16.56
C GLU A 156 25.48 10.18 15.52
N PHE A 157 26.77 10.23 15.86
CA PHE A 157 27.84 9.63 15.05
C PHE A 157 27.68 8.12 14.92
N LEU A 158 27.45 7.41 16.02
CA LEU A 158 27.20 5.96 16.00
C LEU A 158 25.98 5.60 15.14
N ARG A 159 24.87 6.32 15.33
CA ARG A 159 23.64 6.17 14.55
C ARG A 159 23.94 6.32 13.06
N GLY A 160 24.52 7.45 12.65
CA GLY A 160 24.84 7.71 11.25
C GLY A 160 25.80 6.68 10.65
N PHE A 161 26.84 6.28 11.39
CA PHE A 161 27.82 5.29 10.93
C PHE A 161 27.18 3.94 10.63
N VAL A 162 26.38 3.40 11.56
CA VAL A 162 25.73 2.10 11.37
C VAL A 162 24.68 2.15 10.28
N ARG A 163 23.88 3.22 10.20
CA ARG A 163 22.90 3.41 9.12
C ARG A 163 23.54 3.37 7.75
N VAL A 164 24.61 4.15 7.53
CA VAL A 164 25.31 4.16 6.24
C VAL A 164 25.98 2.83 5.93
N ALA A 165 26.65 2.21 6.91
CA ALA A 165 27.31 0.93 6.69
C ALA A 165 26.31 -0.19 6.34
N ALA A 166 25.17 -0.24 7.03
CA ALA A 166 24.10 -1.19 6.76
C ALA A 166 23.38 -0.89 5.44
N LEU A 167 23.10 0.37 5.13
CA LEU A 167 22.51 0.76 3.84
C LEU A 167 23.43 0.49 2.65
N LEU A 168 24.73 0.30 2.84
CA LEU A 168 25.68 0.05 1.74
C LEU A 168 26.32 -1.35 1.78
N HIS A 169 25.93 -2.21 2.73
CA HIS A 169 26.61 -3.49 2.99
C HIS A 169 26.70 -4.38 1.74
N ASP A 170 25.65 -4.38 0.92
CA ASP A 170 25.51 -5.27 -0.24
C ASP A 170 25.60 -4.54 -1.59
N ILE A 171 26.05 -3.28 -1.59
CA ILE A 171 26.09 -2.45 -2.79
C ILE A 171 26.96 -3.05 -3.91
N GLY A 172 27.97 -3.83 -3.54
CA GLY A 172 28.87 -4.48 -4.47
C GLY A 172 28.32 -5.74 -5.13
N LYS A 173 27.08 -6.19 -4.80
CA LYS A 173 26.49 -7.44 -5.35
C LYS A 173 26.46 -7.49 -6.88
N PRO A 174 26.18 -6.40 -7.61
CA PRO A 174 26.23 -6.41 -9.07
C PRO A 174 27.66 -6.13 -9.60
N PRO A 175 28.23 -6.95 -10.51
CA PRO A 175 27.85 -8.32 -10.90
C PRO A 175 28.21 -9.42 -9.86
N PRO A 176 27.68 -10.66 -9.96
CA PRO A 176 27.58 -11.64 -8.87
C PRO A 176 28.86 -12.04 -8.10
N GLN A 177 30.05 -11.85 -8.68
CA GLN A 177 31.33 -12.26 -8.07
C GLN A 177 32.09 -11.10 -7.45
N GLY A 178 32.75 -11.36 -6.31
CA GLY A 178 33.66 -10.43 -5.66
C GLY A 178 32.97 -9.25 -4.96
N HIS A 179 31.71 -9.41 -4.54
CA HIS A 179 30.90 -8.31 -4.00
C HIS A 179 31.46 -7.70 -2.73
N THR A 180 32.10 -8.47 -1.86
CA THR A 180 32.76 -7.95 -0.64
C THR A 180 33.84 -6.92 -0.97
N LYS A 181 34.74 -7.24 -1.91
CA LYS A 181 35.80 -6.33 -2.35
C LYS A 181 35.21 -5.11 -3.08
N ARG A 182 34.23 -5.34 -3.95
CA ARG A 182 33.57 -4.24 -4.68
C ARG A 182 32.82 -3.30 -3.76
N THR A 183 32.12 -3.82 -2.75
CA THR A 183 31.47 -3.03 -1.70
C THR A 183 32.49 -2.14 -1.01
N TYR A 184 33.63 -2.70 -0.60
CA TYR A 184 34.71 -1.93 0.00
C TYR A 184 35.17 -0.80 -0.94
N ASP A 185 35.46 -1.12 -2.21
CA ASP A 185 35.96 -0.16 -3.18
C ASP A 185 34.96 0.97 -3.47
N ILE A 186 33.67 0.63 -3.65
CA ILE A 186 32.59 1.61 -3.89
C ILE A 186 32.46 2.55 -2.69
N VAL A 187 32.32 2.00 -1.48
CA VAL A 187 32.13 2.80 -0.25
C VAL A 187 33.36 3.66 0.04
N TYR A 188 34.57 3.10 -0.12
CA TYR A 188 35.80 3.87 0.04
C TYR A 188 35.86 5.03 -0.95
N ASN A 189 35.61 4.78 -2.23
CA ASN A 189 35.63 5.82 -3.26
C ASN A 189 34.55 6.89 -3.05
N LEU A 190 33.42 6.53 -2.45
CA LEU A 190 32.35 7.46 -2.14
C LEU A 190 32.77 8.48 -1.06
N PHE A 191 33.49 8.06 -0.02
CA PHE A 191 33.81 8.90 1.13
C PHE A 191 35.27 9.40 1.21
N LYS A 192 36.21 8.84 0.42
CA LYS A 192 37.65 9.16 0.53
C LYS A 192 38.00 10.65 0.40
N ASN A 193 37.25 11.39 -0.40
CA ASN A 193 37.46 12.83 -0.61
C ASN A 193 36.83 13.71 0.49
N ILE A 194 36.10 13.10 1.43
CA ILE A 194 35.56 13.79 2.61
C ILE A 194 36.52 13.54 3.77
N ASN A 195 36.66 12.30 4.20
CA ASN A 195 37.58 11.91 5.26
C ASN A 195 38.08 10.49 4.97
N GLU A 196 39.40 10.32 4.85
CA GLU A 196 39.99 9.03 4.48
C GLU A 196 39.80 7.97 5.57
N THR A 197 39.93 8.35 6.84
CA THR A 197 39.70 7.47 7.99
C THR A 197 38.26 6.98 8.04
N LEU A 198 37.29 7.89 7.82
CA LEU A 198 35.87 7.55 7.70
C LEU A 198 35.64 6.57 6.54
N ALA A 199 36.22 6.85 5.37
CA ALA A 199 36.03 6.04 4.19
C ALA A 199 36.53 4.60 4.39
N ARG A 200 37.71 4.43 5.00
CA ARG A 200 38.29 3.10 5.29
C ARG A 200 37.46 2.34 6.32
N THR A 201 37.01 3.01 7.37
CA THR A 201 36.25 2.38 8.47
C THR A 201 34.84 1.98 8.02
N LEU A 202 34.12 2.87 7.30
CA LEU A 202 32.82 2.55 6.70
C LEU A 202 32.93 1.43 5.65
N ALA A 203 33.93 1.49 4.77
CA ALA A 203 34.13 0.45 3.77
C ALA A 203 34.40 -0.92 4.41
N SER A 204 35.21 -0.94 5.49
CA SER A 204 35.43 -2.16 6.29
C SER A 204 34.13 -2.69 6.87
N ALA A 205 33.40 -1.85 7.62
CA ALA A 205 32.15 -2.23 8.29
C ALA A 205 31.08 -2.73 7.31
N SER A 206 30.92 -2.05 6.17
CA SER A 206 29.96 -2.43 5.13
C SER A 206 30.32 -3.78 4.50
N SER A 207 31.60 -4.06 4.29
CA SER A 207 32.05 -5.27 3.60
C SER A 207 32.09 -6.53 4.48
N ARG A 208 32.23 -6.39 5.80
CA ARG A 208 32.42 -7.51 6.76
C ARG A 208 31.14 -7.90 7.48
N HIS A 209 30.16 -8.40 6.74
CA HIS A 209 28.86 -8.83 7.28
C HIS A 209 28.54 -10.32 7.05
N HIS A 210 29.39 -11.05 6.32
CA HIS A 210 29.22 -12.49 6.10
C HIS A 210 29.92 -13.29 7.20
N TYR A 211 29.24 -14.28 7.76
CA TYR A 211 29.81 -15.21 8.73
C TYR A 211 29.50 -16.66 8.34
N GLY A 212 30.34 -17.59 8.82
CA GLY A 212 30.23 -19.02 8.52
C GLY A 212 31.56 -19.68 8.20
N LYS A 213 31.61 -21.02 8.17
CA LYS A 213 32.83 -21.81 7.96
C LYS A 213 33.45 -21.62 6.58
N SER A 214 32.64 -21.26 5.59
CA SER A 214 33.07 -21.08 4.19
C SER A 214 33.66 -19.69 3.88
N TYR A 215 33.57 -18.75 4.82
CA TYR A 215 34.04 -17.38 4.61
C TYR A 215 35.45 -17.19 5.17
N ASP A 216 36.27 -16.42 4.47
CA ASP A 216 37.61 -16.07 4.92
C ASP A 216 37.53 -15.25 6.21
N LYS A 217 38.42 -15.54 7.18
CA LYS A 217 38.48 -14.83 8.48
C LYS A 217 38.67 -13.33 8.30
N ASP A 218 39.33 -12.89 7.23
CA ASP A 218 39.52 -11.47 6.95
C ASP A 218 38.25 -10.76 6.43
N SER A 219 37.24 -11.55 6.06
CA SER A 219 35.91 -11.10 5.59
C SER A 219 34.80 -11.27 6.62
N THR A 220 35.08 -11.89 7.77
CA THR A 220 34.10 -12.09 8.85
C THR A 220 34.03 -10.89 9.81
N PRO A 221 32.91 -10.72 10.53
CA PRO A 221 32.77 -9.65 11.51
C PRO A 221 33.75 -9.79 12.68
N SER A 222 34.41 -8.69 13.02
CA SER A 222 35.49 -8.62 14.02
C SER A 222 35.15 -7.80 15.26
N ASN A 223 34.12 -6.95 15.20
CA ASN A 223 33.68 -6.08 16.29
C ASN A 223 32.15 -6.01 16.41
N ASP A 224 31.63 -5.43 17.50
CA ASP A 224 30.20 -5.36 17.80
C ASP A 224 29.39 -4.73 16.65
N ILE A 225 29.89 -3.68 16.00
CA ILE A 225 29.20 -3.00 14.87
C ILE A 225 29.10 -3.93 13.66
N GLU A 226 30.20 -4.57 13.27
CA GLU A 226 30.21 -5.54 12.16
C GLU A 226 29.27 -6.72 12.46
N TRP A 227 29.21 -7.20 13.71
CA TRP A 227 28.28 -8.26 14.12
C TRP A 227 26.82 -7.82 14.09
N VAL A 228 26.50 -6.59 14.51
CA VAL A 228 25.14 -6.03 14.40
C VAL A 228 24.69 -5.98 12.94
N ILE A 229 25.54 -5.52 12.03
CA ILE A 229 25.21 -5.48 10.59
C ILE A 229 25.00 -6.89 10.05
N ALA A 230 25.87 -7.84 10.42
CA ALA A 230 25.76 -9.24 10.01
C ALA A 230 24.44 -9.91 10.46
N TYR A 231 24.04 -9.69 11.71
CA TYR A 231 22.77 -10.22 12.22
C TYR A 231 21.55 -9.53 11.61
N ALA A 232 21.64 -8.24 11.34
CA ALA A 232 20.59 -7.47 10.67
C ALA A 232 20.39 -7.89 9.20
N ASP A 233 21.48 -8.13 8.46
CA ASP A 233 21.44 -8.69 7.10
C ASP A 233 20.75 -10.06 7.15
N LYS A 234 21.15 -10.92 8.10
CA LYS A 234 20.54 -12.22 8.27
C LYS A 234 19.05 -12.18 8.60
N ALA A 235 18.65 -11.29 9.50
CA ALA A 235 17.25 -11.10 9.89
C ALA A 235 16.38 -10.59 8.73
N SER A 236 16.96 -9.78 7.83
CA SER A 236 16.28 -9.25 6.64
C SER A 236 16.24 -10.26 5.48
N ALA A 237 17.23 -11.14 5.39
CA ALA A 237 17.42 -12.03 4.25
C ALA A 237 16.31 -13.09 4.10
N SER A 238 15.75 -13.17 2.90
CA SER A 238 14.70 -14.14 2.55
C SER A 238 15.22 -15.51 2.10
N SER A 239 16.55 -15.65 1.97
CA SER A 239 17.21 -16.86 1.46
C SER A 239 16.93 -18.12 2.28
N ARG A 240 16.44 -17.98 3.53
CA ARG A 240 16.15 -19.11 4.43
C ARG A 240 14.69 -19.21 4.89
N GLY A 241 13.81 -18.26 4.54
CA GLY A 241 12.43 -18.20 5.08
C GLY A 241 11.31 -18.28 4.04
N PHE A 242 11.63 -18.22 2.75
CA PHE A 242 10.63 -18.12 1.68
C PHE A 242 9.83 -19.42 1.52
N THR A 243 8.57 -19.40 1.95
CA THR A 243 7.65 -20.51 1.75
C THR A 243 6.31 -20.00 1.24
N ILE A 244 5.94 -20.44 0.04
CA ILE A 244 4.59 -20.27 -0.49
C ILE A 244 3.63 -21.21 0.23
N ARG A 245 2.38 -20.82 0.48
CA ARG A 245 1.36 -21.70 1.11
C ARG A 245 0.73 -22.74 0.18
N GLU A 246 0.65 -22.50 -1.12
CA GLU A 246 0.10 -23.47 -2.08
C GLU A 246 1.19 -24.29 -2.76
N LYS A 247 1.26 -25.56 -2.37
CA LYS A 247 2.25 -26.53 -2.84
C LYS A 247 2.37 -26.60 -4.36
N ASP A 248 1.26 -26.73 -5.08
CA ASP A 248 1.27 -26.89 -6.54
C ASP A 248 1.84 -25.66 -7.25
N ILE A 249 1.49 -24.46 -6.77
CA ILE A 249 2.00 -23.21 -7.34
C ILE A 249 3.48 -23.05 -7.01
N TYR A 250 3.91 -23.43 -5.80
CA TYR A 250 5.33 -23.40 -5.43
C TYR A 250 6.18 -24.31 -6.32
N VAL A 251 5.69 -25.54 -6.59
CA VAL A 251 6.34 -26.48 -7.49
C VAL A 251 6.45 -25.92 -8.92
N LYS A 252 5.38 -25.30 -9.43
CA LYS A 252 5.38 -24.65 -10.75
C LYS A 252 6.34 -23.47 -10.80
N LEU A 253 6.39 -22.67 -9.74
CA LEU A 253 7.35 -21.57 -9.61
C LEU A 253 8.79 -22.08 -9.66
N ILE A 254 9.13 -23.12 -8.90
CA ILE A 254 10.47 -23.72 -8.94
C ILE A 254 10.81 -24.16 -10.37
N GLY A 255 9.84 -24.75 -11.09
CA GLY A 255 9.98 -25.09 -12.51
C GLY A 255 10.26 -23.88 -13.39
N PHE A 256 9.50 -22.79 -13.25
CA PHE A 256 9.75 -21.54 -13.97
C PHE A 256 11.12 -20.94 -13.66
N VAL A 257 11.53 -20.94 -12.38
CA VAL A 257 12.82 -20.39 -11.95
C VAL A 257 13.98 -21.16 -12.56
N LYS A 258 13.88 -22.48 -12.69
CA LYS A 258 14.89 -23.30 -13.39
C LYS A 258 15.16 -22.84 -14.81
N GLU A 259 14.13 -22.41 -15.51
CA GLU A 259 14.23 -21.94 -16.89
C GLU A 259 14.95 -20.58 -16.98
N LEU A 260 15.00 -19.79 -15.90
CA LEU A 260 15.71 -18.52 -15.87
C LEU A 260 17.23 -18.67 -15.99
N ASP A 261 17.80 -19.84 -15.68
CA ASP A 261 19.22 -20.13 -15.90
C ASP A 261 19.59 -20.06 -17.39
N LYS A 262 18.68 -20.54 -18.27
CA LYS A 262 18.81 -20.42 -19.73
C LYS A 262 18.83 -18.95 -20.19
N TRP A 263 18.36 -18.06 -19.33
CA TRP A 263 18.34 -16.60 -19.49
C TRP A 263 19.49 -15.89 -18.79
N GLY A 264 20.47 -16.67 -18.36
CA GLY A 264 21.71 -16.23 -17.76
C GLY A 264 21.61 -15.92 -16.28
N TYR A 265 20.44 -16.07 -15.62
CA TYR A 265 20.32 -15.86 -14.16
C TYR A 265 21.04 -16.96 -13.38
N GLU A 266 21.89 -16.58 -12.42
CA GLU A 266 22.60 -17.56 -11.60
C GLU A 266 21.70 -18.02 -10.46
N ILE A 267 20.77 -18.93 -10.78
CA ILE A 267 19.68 -19.36 -9.87
C ILE A 267 20.12 -20.36 -8.79
N GLY A 268 21.38 -20.80 -8.83
CA GLY A 268 21.94 -21.88 -7.99
C GLY A 268 22.19 -23.16 -8.79
N ASN A 269 22.64 -24.24 -8.12
CA ASN A 269 22.80 -25.55 -8.75
C ASN A 269 21.41 -26.13 -9.08
N GLY A 270 21.18 -26.56 -10.33
CA GLY A 270 19.90 -27.14 -10.76
C GLY A 270 19.48 -28.38 -9.94
N GLU A 271 20.45 -29.13 -9.43
CA GLU A 271 20.23 -30.27 -8.52
C GLU A 271 19.59 -29.83 -7.20
N ASP A 272 19.96 -28.65 -6.69
CA ASP A 272 19.40 -28.10 -5.45
C ASP A 272 17.91 -27.78 -5.65
N LEU A 273 17.56 -27.14 -6.77
CA LEU A 273 16.16 -26.85 -7.09
C LEU A 273 15.32 -28.14 -7.32
N ASP A 274 15.92 -29.23 -7.83
CA ASP A 274 15.30 -30.56 -7.86
C ASP A 274 15.11 -31.16 -6.47
N LEU A 275 16.06 -30.94 -5.56
CA LEU A 275 15.93 -31.30 -4.15
C LEU A 275 14.73 -30.60 -3.53
N LEU A 276 14.60 -29.28 -3.74
CA LEU A 276 13.54 -28.45 -3.16
C LEU A 276 12.18 -28.92 -3.65
N LYS A 277 12.05 -29.15 -4.95
CA LYS A 277 10.83 -29.65 -5.57
C LYS A 277 10.42 -31.00 -4.96
N ARG A 278 11.37 -31.93 -4.76
CA ARG A 278 11.12 -33.23 -4.11
C ARG A 278 10.67 -33.08 -2.66
N MET A 279 11.29 -32.19 -1.88
CA MET A 279 10.90 -31.92 -0.49
C MET A 279 9.47 -31.36 -0.39
N VAL A 280 9.15 -30.36 -1.23
CA VAL A 280 7.81 -29.77 -1.32
C VAL A 280 6.79 -30.83 -1.71
N GLU A 281 7.14 -31.74 -2.63
CA GLU A 281 6.33 -32.90 -3.02
C GLU A 281 6.14 -33.93 -1.89
N GLY A 282 6.90 -33.86 -0.79
CA GLY A 282 6.80 -34.77 0.36
C GLY A 282 7.66 -36.03 0.21
N LYS A 283 8.67 -36.02 -0.66
CA LYS A 283 9.59 -37.13 -0.86
C LYS A 283 10.74 -37.05 0.14
N THR A 284 11.16 -38.19 0.70
CA THR A 284 12.30 -38.28 1.63
C THR A 284 13.61 -37.92 0.94
N VAL A 285 14.41 -37.08 1.59
CA VAL A 285 15.72 -36.64 1.09
C VAL A 285 16.74 -36.74 2.22
N ASN A 286 17.91 -37.34 1.97
CA ASN A 286 19.03 -37.36 2.91
C ASN A 286 19.81 -36.04 2.82
N LEU A 287 20.00 -35.38 3.95
CA LEU A 287 20.62 -34.05 4.05
C LEU A 287 21.98 -34.12 4.76
N SER A 288 22.97 -33.33 4.33
CA SER A 288 24.27 -33.26 4.99
C SER A 288 24.25 -32.32 6.20
N GLU A 289 25.20 -32.50 7.14
CA GLU A 289 25.17 -31.93 8.50
C GLU A 289 25.72 -30.49 8.65
N ASP A 290 26.32 -29.87 7.63
CA ASP A 290 27.05 -28.60 7.81
C ASP A 290 26.21 -27.33 7.56
N GLU A 291 26.25 -26.35 8.48
CA GLU A 291 25.40 -25.14 8.50
C GLU A 291 25.60 -24.20 7.28
N ASP A 292 26.78 -24.27 6.64
CA ASP A 292 27.18 -23.38 5.54
C ASP A 292 27.41 -24.08 4.20
N TYR A 293 27.14 -25.38 4.11
CA TYR A 293 27.22 -26.08 2.84
C TYR A 293 26.20 -25.45 1.87
N GLN A 294 26.67 -24.99 0.71
CA GLN A 294 25.90 -24.15 -0.22
C GLN A 294 24.55 -24.76 -0.64
N GLN A 295 24.40 -26.08 -0.49
CA GLN A 295 23.20 -26.88 -0.80
C GLN A 295 22.08 -26.80 0.26
N PHE A 296 22.27 -26.13 1.41
CA PHE A 296 21.30 -26.15 2.54
C PHE A 296 20.56 -24.84 2.84
N ARG A 297 20.92 -23.75 2.14
CA ARG A 297 20.46 -22.39 2.45
C ARG A 297 18.93 -22.23 2.44
N THR A 298 18.21 -23.02 1.67
CA THR A 298 16.73 -23.02 1.59
C THR A 298 16.06 -24.25 2.22
N TYR A 299 16.84 -25.25 2.64
CA TYR A 299 16.38 -26.66 2.74
C TYR A 299 16.18 -27.17 4.17
N GLY A 300 16.94 -26.65 5.14
CA GLY A 300 16.77 -27.08 6.53
C GLY A 300 15.45 -26.61 7.16
N VAL A 301 14.77 -25.65 6.52
CA VAL A 301 13.39 -25.29 6.86
C VAL A 301 12.48 -26.47 6.53
N PHE A 302 12.39 -26.95 5.29
CA PHE A 302 11.56 -28.11 4.91
C PHE A 302 12.05 -29.49 5.42
N SER A 303 12.99 -29.52 6.36
CA SER A 303 13.46 -30.73 7.01
C SER A 303 12.36 -31.39 7.85
N SER A 304 12.30 -32.73 7.79
CA SER A 304 11.49 -33.54 8.71
C SER A 304 11.97 -33.44 10.16
N ASP A 305 13.25 -33.11 10.37
CA ASP A 305 13.76 -32.73 11.69
C ASP A 305 13.51 -31.24 11.94
N GLU A 306 12.62 -30.94 12.89
CA GLU A 306 12.24 -29.56 13.25
C GLU A 306 13.40 -28.75 13.82
N ASN A 307 14.40 -29.43 14.40
CA ASN A 307 15.56 -28.78 14.99
C ASN A 307 16.55 -28.32 13.93
N ARG A 308 16.48 -28.86 12.70
CA ARG A 308 17.43 -28.51 11.64
C ARG A 308 17.37 -27.02 11.27
N ALA A 309 16.18 -26.42 11.24
CA ALA A 309 16.03 -24.98 11.00
C ALA A 309 16.63 -24.13 12.13
N ILE A 310 16.53 -24.62 13.37
CA ILE A 310 17.07 -23.99 14.59
C ILE A 310 18.60 -24.08 14.58
N GLU A 311 19.16 -25.25 14.25
CA GLU A 311 20.59 -25.46 14.05
C GLU A 311 21.14 -24.48 13.00
N LEU A 312 20.55 -24.41 11.81
CA LEU A 312 21.01 -23.49 10.76
C LEU A 312 20.98 -22.00 11.16
N ALA A 313 20.21 -21.63 12.17
CA ALA A 313 20.11 -20.29 12.71
C ALA A 313 20.79 -20.12 14.08
N SER A 314 21.61 -21.08 14.51
CA SER A 314 22.18 -21.15 15.86
C SER A 314 22.96 -19.88 16.26
N GLU A 315 23.75 -19.32 15.36
CA GLU A 315 24.46 -18.06 15.57
C GLU A 315 23.51 -16.86 15.71
N LEU A 316 22.42 -16.82 14.94
CA LEU A 316 21.44 -15.74 15.01
C LEU A 316 20.61 -15.83 16.31
N ILE A 317 20.32 -17.04 16.79
CA ILE A 317 19.65 -17.29 18.08
C ILE A 317 20.52 -16.81 19.26
N LYS A 318 21.84 -16.82 19.10
CA LYS A 318 22.80 -16.36 20.11
C LYS A 318 23.19 -14.88 19.96
N ALA A 319 22.61 -14.16 18.98
CA ALA A 319 23.02 -12.81 18.63
C ALA A 319 23.00 -11.85 19.83
N GLU A 320 21.91 -11.79 20.58
CA GLU A 320 21.77 -10.92 21.75
C GLU A 320 22.77 -11.28 22.86
N ASN A 321 22.95 -12.58 23.14
CA ASN A 321 23.92 -13.03 24.14
C ASN A 321 25.35 -12.64 23.77
N ARG A 322 25.71 -12.68 22.47
CA ARG A 322 27.01 -12.22 21.98
C ARG A 322 27.20 -10.72 22.21
N LEU A 323 26.18 -9.92 21.94
CA LEU A 323 26.27 -8.45 21.94
C LEU A 323 26.15 -7.85 23.36
N MET A 324 25.26 -8.42 24.19
CA MET A 324 24.86 -7.84 25.48
C MET A 324 25.27 -8.65 26.72
N ALA A 325 25.84 -9.85 26.57
CA ALA A 325 26.18 -10.77 27.66
C ALA A 325 25.01 -11.15 28.61
N LYS A 326 23.78 -10.70 28.29
CA LYS A 326 22.50 -11.00 28.93
C LYS A 326 21.47 -11.21 27.83
N ASP A 327 20.41 -11.97 28.14
CA ASP A 327 19.31 -12.29 27.21
C ASP A 327 18.33 -11.12 27.01
N ASP A 328 18.88 -9.92 26.77
CA ASP A 328 18.13 -8.70 26.57
C ASP A 328 17.79 -8.53 25.10
N LYS A 329 16.49 -8.53 24.78
CA LYS A 329 15.99 -8.21 23.44
C LYS A 329 16.46 -6.82 23.01
N LEU A 330 16.95 -6.70 21.78
CA LEU A 330 17.49 -5.45 21.24
C LEU A 330 16.49 -4.70 20.36
N LEU A 331 15.61 -5.43 19.68
CA LEU A 331 14.67 -4.91 18.71
C LEU A 331 13.25 -4.83 19.29
N ALA A 332 12.44 -3.92 18.78
CA ALA A 332 11.03 -3.87 19.08
C ALA A 332 10.19 -3.41 17.88
N VAL A 333 8.94 -3.87 17.83
CA VAL A 333 7.90 -3.32 16.95
C VAL A 333 7.21 -2.21 17.73
N PHE A 334 7.23 -1.01 17.19
CA PHE A 334 6.39 0.08 17.65
C PHE A 334 5.13 0.15 16.80
N HIS A 335 3.98 0.20 17.46
CA HIS A 335 2.70 0.45 16.81
C HIS A 335 2.01 1.64 17.48
N PHE A 336 1.50 2.55 16.69
CA PHE A 336 0.62 3.64 17.11
C PHE A 336 -0.62 3.61 16.23
N GLU A 337 -1.80 3.77 16.79
CA GLU A 337 -3.05 3.87 16.04
C GLU A 337 -4.03 4.84 16.69
N ILE A 338 -4.82 5.50 15.85
CA ILE A 338 -6.04 6.19 16.26
C ILE A 338 -7.21 5.23 16.02
N PRO A 339 -7.71 4.50 17.03
CA PRO A 339 -8.81 3.56 16.84
C PRO A 339 -10.11 4.30 16.51
N SER A 340 -11.04 3.62 15.84
CA SER A 340 -12.38 4.14 15.55
C SER A 340 -12.40 5.45 14.74
N ILE A 341 -11.51 5.60 13.75
CA ILE A 341 -11.45 6.75 12.81
C ILE A 341 -12.85 7.14 12.31
N LYS A 342 -13.65 6.13 11.92
CA LYS A 342 -15.03 6.28 11.45
C LYS A 342 -15.90 7.08 12.43
N SER A 343 -15.76 6.84 13.74
CA SER A 343 -16.52 7.56 14.77
C SER A 343 -16.18 9.05 14.86
N TYR A 344 -14.98 9.46 14.45
CA TYR A 344 -14.59 10.87 14.39
C TYR A 344 -15.06 11.53 13.10
N LEU A 345 -14.93 10.82 11.97
CA LEU A 345 -15.43 11.29 10.70
C LEU A 345 -16.96 11.49 10.73
N ASN A 346 -17.70 10.56 11.35
CA ASN A 346 -19.17 10.67 11.46
C ASN A 346 -19.65 11.84 12.32
N ARG A 347 -18.74 12.54 13.03
CA ARG A 347 -19.05 13.82 13.70
C ARG A 347 -19.13 14.99 12.72
N GLY A 348 -18.70 14.83 11.46
CA GLY A 348 -18.73 15.88 10.45
C GLY A 348 -20.04 15.87 9.65
N ARG A 349 -20.95 16.81 9.94
CA ARG A 349 -22.12 17.06 9.08
C ARG A 349 -21.80 17.88 7.83
N GLU A 350 -20.74 18.67 7.90
CA GLU A 350 -20.27 19.57 6.84
C GLU A 350 -18.95 19.03 6.26
N LEU A 351 -18.73 19.26 4.95
CA LEU A 351 -17.51 18.83 4.24
C LEU A 351 -16.23 19.30 4.94
N ALA A 352 -16.18 20.58 5.35
CA ALA A 352 -15.01 21.15 5.99
C ALA A 352 -14.63 20.48 7.32
N VAL A 353 -15.62 20.00 8.08
CA VAL A 353 -15.39 19.30 9.35
C VAL A 353 -15.01 17.84 9.08
N TYR A 354 -15.75 17.17 8.19
CA TYR A 354 -15.51 15.78 7.85
C TYR A 354 -14.12 15.58 7.24
N ALA A 355 -13.77 16.36 6.22
CA ALA A 355 -12.45 16.33 5.60
C ALA A 355 -11.35 16.86 6.52
N GLY A 356 -11.67 17.87 7.34
CA GLY A 356 -10.75 18.42 8.34
C GLY A 356 -10.31 17.38 9.38
N TYR A 357 -11.23 16.57 9.90
CA TYR A 357 -10.89 15.47 10.81
C TYR A 357 -9.98 14.43 10.15
N SER A 358 -10.24 14.09 8.89
CA SER A 358 -9.38 13.17 8.13
C SER A 358 -7.94 13.70 8.07
N MET A 359 -7.75 14.98 7.72
CA MET A 359 -6.43 15.62 7.69
C MET A 359 -5.77 15.73 9.07
N MET A 360 -6.55 15.99 10.11
CA MET A 360 -6.03 16.05 11.48
C MET A 360 -5.45 14.68 11.90
N ILE A 361 -6.22 13.61 11.70
CA ILE A 361 -5.81 12.23 12.00
C ILE A 361 -4.53 11.88 11.23
N ASP A 362 -4.53 12.11 9.90
CA ASP A 362 -3.38 11.82 9.06
C ASP A 362 -2.14 12.67 9.46
N SER A 363 -2.35 13.93 9.88
CA SER A 363 -1.27 14.78 10.36
C SER A 363 -0.66 14.33 11.68
N ILE A 364 -1.44 13.72 12.57
CA ILE A 364 -0.93 13.14 13.82
C ILE A 364 -0.04 11.95 13.50
N VAL A 365 -0.50 11.04 12.64
CA VAL A 365 0.25 9.86 12.18
C VAL A 365 1.60 10.26 11.56
N HIS A 366 1.58 11.23 10.64
CA HIS A 366 2.82 11.71 10.00
C HIS A 366 3.76 12.45 10.96
N GLU A 367 3.24 13.08 12.01
CA GLU A 367 4.07 13.72 13.04
C GLU A 367 4.72 12.69 13.97
N VAL A 368 3.99 11.65 14.40
CA VAL A 368 4.55 10.51 15.14
C VAL A 368 5.64 9.82 14.31
N SER A 369 5.32 9.53 13.04
CA SER A 369 6.25 8.94 12.08
C SER A 369 7.50 9.80 11.89
N LYS A 370 7.35 11.12 11.69
CA LYS A 370 8.49 12.04 11.60
C LYS A 370 9.38 11.99 12.84
N ARG A 371 8.80 11.98 14.04
CA ARG A 371 9.59 11.96 15.28
C ARG A 371 10.37 10.66 15.45
N LEU A 372 9.81 9.52 15.00
CA LEU A 372 10.54 8.26 14.95
C LEU A 372 11.71 8.31 13.97
N ARG A 373 11.49 8.90 12.77
CA ARG A 373 12.54 9.10 11.77
C ARG A 373 13.66 10.00 12.29
N ASP A 374 13.29 11.11 12.93
CA ASP A 374 14.22 12.05 13.54
C ASP A 374 15.02 11.41 14.69
N GLU A 375 14.41 10.49 15.46
CA GLU A 375 15.04 9.85 16.63
C GLU A 375 15.93 8.65 16.27
N VAL A 376 15.54 7.87 15.26
CA VAL A 376 16.16 6.58 14.93
C VAL A 376 16.69 6.54 13.50
N GLY A 377 15.86 6.88 12.51
CA GLY A 377 16.25 6.94 11.09
C GLY A 377 15.06 6.76 10.14
N GLU A 378 15.18 7.21 8.90
CA GLU A 378 14.12 7.12 7.87
C GLU A 378 13.65 5.67 7.60
N GLU A 379 14.59 4.73 7.58
CA GLU A 379 14.37 3.32 7.23
C GLU A 379 13.51 2.53 8.22
N VAL A 380 13.30 3.05 9.44
CA VAL A 380 12.64 2.31 10.52
C VAL A 380 11.13 2.27 10.41
N VAL A 381 10.54 3.25 9.72
CA VAL A 381 9.09 3.32 9.52
C VAL A 381 8.70 2.41 8.37
N ILE A 382 7.99 1.33 8.69
CA ILE A 382 7.46 0.39 7.70
C ILE A 382 6.20 0.98 7.04
N SER A 383 5.33 1.60 7.84
CA SER A 383 4.06 2.16 7.39
C SER A 383 3.64 3.34 8.29
N ASP A 384 3.08 4.38 7.68
CA ASP A 384 2.50 5.55 8.37
C ASP A 384 1.20 5.98 7.69
N GLU A 385 0.27 5.03 7.52
CA GLU A 385 -0.98 5.24 6.79
C GLU A 385 -2.20 4.68 7.53
N GLY A 386 -3.41 5.00 7.06
CA GLY A 386 -4.64 4.40 7.57
C GLY A 386 -4.92 4.74 9.04
N GLY A 387 -4.35 5.83 9.55
CA GLY A 387 -4.46 6.20 10.96
C GLY A 387 -3.50 5.47 11.91
N SER A 388 -2.50 4.76 11.38
CA SER A 388 -1.51 4.04 12.18
C SER A 388 -0.06 4.24 11.72
N VAL A 389 0.87 4.00 12.63
CA VAL A 389 2.32 3.93 12.38
C VAL A 389 2.81 2.56 12.83
N LEU A 390 3.56 1.88 11.96
CA LEU A 390 4.27 0.65 12.26
C LEU A 390 5.76 0.85 11.99
N ALA A 391 6.60 0.60 12.99
CA ALA A 391 8.05 0.81 12.88
C ALA A 391 8.87 -0.27 13.61
N ILE A 392 10.11 -0.48 13.15
CA ILE A 392 11.12 -1.29 13.84
C ILE A 392 12.05 -0.36 14.58
N VAL A 393 12.04 -0.42 15.90
CA VAL A 393 12.69 0.55 16.76
C VAL A 393 13.61 -0.15 17.78
N PRO A 394 14.52 0.60 18.43
CA PRO A 394 15.24 0.08 19.59
C PRO A 394 14.26 -0.37 20.67
N SER A 395 14.56 -1.49 21.34
CA SER A 395 13.82 -1.94 22.53
C SER A 395 13.83 -0.92 23.68
N THR A 396 14.72 0.07 23.63
CA THR A 396 14.90 1.15 24.60
C THR A 396 14.17 2.44 24.23
N LEU A 397 13.38 2.45 23.14
CA LEU A 397 12.70 3.65 22.67
C LEU A 397 11.83 4.27 23.78
N ASP A 398 12.07 5.55 24.07
CA ASP A 398 11.20 6.34 24.92
C ASP A 398 9.97 6.81 24.13
N VAL A 399 8.88 6.07 24.29
CA VAL A 399 7.61 6.36 23.62
C VAL A 399 7.04 7.72 24.04
N ASN A 400 7.28 8.19 25.28
CA ASN A 400 6.78 9.48 25.71
C ASN A 400 7.41 10.63 24.92
N LYS A 401 8.72 10.54 24.66
CA LYS A 401 9.45 11.50 23.81
C LYS A 401 8.85 11.61 22.39
N ILE A 402 8.32 10.51 21.87
CA ILE A 402 7.67 10.49 20.54
C ILE A 402 6.30 11.18 20.59
N LEU A 403 5.48 10.90 21.62
CA LEU A 403 4.08 11.36 21.68
C LEU A 403 3.89 12.75 22.31
N GLU A 404 4.80 13.19 23.18
CA GLU A 404 4.62 14.42 23.98
C GLU A 404 4.59 15.71 23.13
N GLY A 405 3.63 16.58 23.37
CA GLY A 405 3.53 17.87 22.67
C GLY A 405 2.84 17.81 21.29
N ILE A 406 2.20 16.69 20.94
CA ILE A 406 1.28 16.63 19.79
C ILE A 406 -0.12 17.05 20.27
N GLU A 407 -0.42 18.35 20.20
CA GLU A 407 -1.63 18.95 20.79
C GLU A 407 -2.94 18.33 20.29
N GLU A 408 -3.01 17.98 19.00
CA GLU A 408 -4.23 17.46 18.37
C GLU A 408 -4.66 16.09 18.91
N MET A 409 -3.74 15.34 19.50
CA MET A 409 -4.00 14.04 20.13
C MET A 409 -5.09 14.11 21.20
N ARG A 410 -5.27 15.26 21.87
CA ARG A 410 -6.25 15.43 22.94
C ARG A 410 -7.71 15.24 22.50
N TYR A 411 -7.98 15.24 21.20
CA TYR A 411 -9.32 15.06 20.64
C TYR A 411 -9.64 13.62 20.22
N PHE A 412 -8.64 12.74 20.25
CA PHE A 412 -8.73 11.37 19.76
C PHE A 412 -8.37 10.37 20.86
N ALA A 413 -9.03 9.23 20.83
CA ALA A 413 -8.53 8.05 21.51
C ALA A 413 -7.25 7.58 20.81
N ILE A 414 -6.31 7.07 21.59
CA ILE A 414 -5.01 6.64 21.09
C ILE A 414 -4.68 5.29 21.69
N LYS A 415 -4.17 4.41 20.84
CA LYS A 415 -3.55 3.15 21.25
C LYS A 415 -2.15 3.10 20.68
N TYR A 416 -1.19 2.69 21.51
CA TYR A 416 0.17 2.49 21.08
C TYR A 416 0.79 1.41 21.94
N GLY A 417 1.76 0.69 21.39
CA GLY A 417 2.47 -0.38 22.09
C GLY A 417 3.89 -0.59 21.56
N LEU A 418 4.71 -1.22 22.40
CA LEU A 418 6.08 -1.57 22.09
C LEU A 418 6.30 -3.06 22.36
N PHE A 419 6.47 -3.86 21.31
CA PHE A 419 6.67 -5.32 21.43
C PHE A 419 8.12 -5.69 21.13
N ALA A 420 8.89 -6.04 22.15
CA ALA A 420 10.29 -6.44 21.99
C ALA A 420 10.45 -7.88 21.48
N PHE A 421 11.41 -8.11 20.58
CA PHE A 421 11.72 -9.42 19.98
C PHE A 421 13.22 -9.61 19.71
N TYR A 422 13.63 -10.86 19.44
CA TYR A 422 15.03 -11.21 19.11
C TYR A 422 15.30 -11.14 17.60
N PHE A 423 16.56 -10.94 17.18
CA PHE A 423 16.98 -11.05 15.78
C PHE A 423 16.52 -12.36 15.13
N ALA A 424 16.61 -13.48 15.85
CA ALA A 424 16.14 -14.77 15.36
C ALA A 424 14.62 -14.82 15.14
N GLU A 425 13.83 -14.09 15.94
CA GLU A 425 12.37 -14.01 15.75
C GLU A 425 11.97 -13.23 14.51
N ALA A 426 12.74 -12.22 14.10
CA ALA A 426 12.51 -11.55 12.82
C ALA A 426 12.70 -12.50 11.63
N HIS A 427 13.63 -13.44 11.74
CA HIS A 427 13.98 -14.37 10.68
C HIS A 427 13.09 -15.61 10.64
N LEU A 428 12.82 -16.21 11.81
CA LEU A 428 12.14 -17.51 11.93
C LEU A 428 10.67 -17.36 12.39
N GLY A 429 10.21 -16.14 12.71
CA GLY A 429 8.91 -15.88 13.34
C GLY A 429 8.94 -16.06 14.87
N PRO A 430 7.79 -16.00 15.56
CA PRO A 430 7.73 -16.14 17.03
C PRO A 430 8.37 -17.44 17.52
N LYS A 431 9.12 -17.38 18.63
CA LYS A 431 9.75 -18.57 19.23
C LYS A 431 8.75 -19.72 19.51
N ASP A 432 7.53 -19.37 19.92
CA ASP A 432 6.46 -20.35 20.21
C ASP A 432 6.03 -21.14 18.96
N ASN A 433 6.28 -20.61 17.75
CA ASN A 433 5.98 -21.28 16.48
C ASN A 433 7.10 -22.24 16.06
N TRP A 434 8.16 -22.41 16.84
CA TRP A 434 9.29 -23.27 16.47
C TRP A 434 9.22 -24.67 17.05
N THR A 435 8.49 -24.87 18.15
CA THR A 435 8.48 -26.14 18.90
C THR A 435 7.12 -26.84 18.89
N GLY A 436 7.11 -28.17 18.85
CA GLY A 436 5.90 -28.95 19.13
C GLY A 436 4.99 -29.21 17.91
N TRP A 437 5.55 -29.22 16.69
CA TRP A 437 4.81 -29.45 15.44
C TRP A 437 4.73 -30.93 15.03
N ASN A 438 4.92 -31.85 15.99
CA ASN A 438 4.85 -33.30 15.82
C ASN A 438 3.63 -33.73 14.99
N GLY A 439 3.87 -34.35 13.83
CA GLY A 439 2.84 -34.92 12.96
C GLY A 439 2.32 -34.00 11.84
N TYR A 440 2.77 -32.75 11.78
CA TYR A 440 2.54 -31.87 10.62
C TYR A 440 3.61 -32.09 9.54
N SER A 441 3.27 -31.82 8.28
CA SER A 441 4.30 -31.80 7.23
C SER A 441 5.26 -30.61 7.46
N PRO A 442 6.57 -30.76 7.18
CA PRO A 442 7.52 -29.65 7.30
C PRO A 442 7.07 -28.40 6.53
N TYR A 443 6.56 -28.62 5.32
CA TYR A 443 6.01 -27.56 4.49
C TYR A 443 4.89 -26.77 5.18
N GLU A 444 3.90 -27.45 5.77
CA GLU A 444 2.82 -26.76 6.49
C GLU A 444 3.36 -25.97 7.68
N ARG A 445 4.19 -26.58 8.53
CA ARG A 445 4.81 -25.91 9.68
C ARG A 445 5.50 -24.62 9.27
N ASP A 446 6.32 -24.68 8.22
CA ASP A 446 7.17 -23.56 7.84
C ASP A 446 6.42 -22.45 7.10
N THR A 447 5.23 -22.71 6.55
CA THR A 447 4.34 -21.65 6.04
C THR A 447 3.75 -20.74 7.12
N TYR A 448 3.83 -21.12 8.38
CA TYR A 448 3.39 -20.33 9.55
C TYR A 448 4.55 -19.68 10.30
N ARG A 449 5.80 -19.97 9.91
CA ARG A 449 7.01 -19.33 10.41
C ARG A 449 7.32 -18.12 9.53
N GLY A 450 7.67 -16.99 10.15
CA GLY A 450 8.03 -15.79 9.43
C GLY A 450 7.62 -14.49 10.11
N PHE A 451 8.07 -13.39 9.51
CA PHE A 451 7.90 -12.05 10.05
C PHE A 451 6.42 -11.63 10.19
N GLY A 452 5.56 -12.00 9.24
CA GLY A 452 4.13 -11.71 9.32
C GLY A 452 3.46 -12.30 10.57
N ALA A 453 3.88 -13.50 10.99
CA ALA A 453 3.39 -14.12 12.23
C ALA A 453 3.90 -13.39 13.49
N LEU A 454 5.12 -12.83 13.44
CA LEU A 454 5.67 -11.98 14.51
C LEU A 454 4.83 -10.71 14.68
N ILE A 455 4.48 -10.05 13.58
CA ILE A 455 3.62 -8.86 13.59
C ILE A 455 2.22 -9.20 14.12
N MET A 456 1.63 -10.33 13.71
CA MET A 456 0.33 -10.77 14.26
C MET A 456 0.39 -10.99 15.77
N LYS A 457 1.47 -11.61 16.27
CA LYS A 457 1.68 -11.79 17.71
C LYS A 457 1.78 -10.44 18.42
N ALA A 458 2.53 -9.48 17.86
CA ALA A 458 2.63 -8.13 18.41
C ALA A 458 1.26 -7.43 18.49
N PHE A 459 0.45 -7.45 17.42
CA PHE A 459 -0.90 -6.86 17.44
C PHE A 459 -1.82 -7.51 18.48
N SER A 460 -1.77 -8.83 18.62
CA SER A 460 -2.52 -9.55 19.67
C SER A 460 -2.15 -9.13 21.09
N GLU A 461 -0.89 -8.76 21.33
CA GLU A 461 -0.47 -8.21 22.63
C GLU A 461 -0.90 -6.75 22.79
N PHE A 462 -0.80 -5.93 21.74
CA PHE A 462 -1.26 -4.54 21.78
C PHE A 462 -2.76 -4.44 22.03
N ASP A 463 -3.57 -5.37 21.52
CA ASP A 463 -5.02 -5.43 21.79
C ASP A 463 -5.37 -5.64 23.27
N LYS A 464 -4.42 -6.10 24.09
CA LYS A 464 -4.60 -6.21 25.55
C LYS A 464 -4.27 -4.92 26.30
N GLU A 465 -3.61 -3.95 25.66
CA GLU A 465 -3.23 -2.69 26.28
C GLU A 465 -4.41 -1.70 26.37
N ASN A 466 -4.36 -0.80 27.37
CA ASN A 466 -5.44 0.17 27.61
C ASN A 466 -5.43 1.30 26.57
N ILE A 467 -6.57 1.52 25.91
CA ILE A 467 -6.81 2.70 25.06
C ILE A 467 -6.75 3.96 25.93
N LYS A 468 -5.89 4.92 25.59
CA LYS A 468 -5.91 6.25 26.20
C LYS A 468 -7.06 7.04 25.60
N LEU A 469 -8.09 7.29 26.39
CA LEU A 469 -9.24 8.09 25.98
C LEU A 469 -8.93 9.58 26.14
N PRO A 470 -9.49 10.44 25.27
CA PRO A 470 -9.41 11.88 25.47
C PRO A 470 -10.11 12.24 26.80
N PRO A 471 -9.65 13.30 27.49
CA PRO A 471 -10.28 13.74 28.73
C PRO A 471 -11.76 14.06 28.46
N THR A 472 -12.66 13.30 29.08
CA THR A 472 -14.10 13.49 28.96
C THR A 472 -14.59 14.31 30.15
N SER A 473 -15.20 15.47 29.89
CA SER A 473 -15.97 16.16 30.92
C SER A 473 -17.25 15.35 31.16
N LYS A 474 -17.47 14.89 32.40
CA LYS A 474 -18.75 14.28 32.82
C LYS A 474 -19.90 15.31 32.93
N GLU A 475 -19.70 16.54 32.47
CA GLU A 475 -20.75 17.55 32.46
C GLU A 475 -21.83 17.17 31.45
N GLU A 476 -23.07 17.08 31.92
CA GLU A 476 -24.24 17.09 31.05
C GLU A 476 -24.28 18.44 30.33
N VAL A 477 -24.23 18.40 28.99
CA VAL A 477 -24.29 19.60 28.16
C VAL A 477 -25.71 19.73 27.62
N GLU A 478 -26.37 20.85 27.91
CA GLU A 478 -27.68 21.16 27.33
C GLU A 478 -27.62 21.14 25.80
N ILE A 479 -28.67 20.63 25.14
CA ILE A 479 -28.70 20.37 23.69
C ILE A 479 -28.41 21.65 22.87
N ASP A 480 -28.88 22.80 23.35
CA ASP A 480 -28.69 24.11 22.72
C ASP A 480 -27.25 24.64 22.85
N LYS A 481 -26.45 24.08 23.76
CA LYS A 481 -25.03 24.35 23.96
C LYS A 481 -24.12 23.38 23.20
N LEU A 482 -24.67 22.42 22.47
CA LEU A 482 -23.90 21.53 21.61
C LEU A 482 -23.42 22.25 20.34
N CYS A 483 -22.24 21.88 19.88
CA CYS A 483 -21.65 22.30 18.61
C CYS A 483 -22.62 22.03 17.45
N LYS A 484 -22.88 23.03 16.61
CA LYS A 484 -23.82 22.89 15.47
C LYS A 484 -23.35 21.87 14.43
N ALA A 485 -22.04 21.74 14.24
CA ALA A 485 -21.45 20.82 13.27
C ALA A 485 -21.46 19.36 13.72
N CYS A 486 -21.00 19.07 14.95
CA CYS A 486 -20.91 17.67 15.41
C CYS A 486 -22.06 17.20 16.28
N ARG A 487 -22.79 18.11 16.95
CA ARG A 487 -23.87 17.77 17.90
C ARG A 487 -23.45 16.82 19.03
N VAL A 488 -22.14 16.74 19.32
CA VAL A 488 -21.56 15.87 20.36
C VAL A 488 -20.85 16.69 21.43
N ASN A 489 -19.96 17.60 21.03
CA ASN A 489 -19.16 18.39 21.97
C ASN A 489 -19.83 19.72 22.30
N LYS A 490 -19.57 20.27 23.50
CA LYS A 490 -19.96 21.63 23.90
C LYS A 490 -19.33 22.66 22.95
N ARG A 491 -20.10 23.68 22.55
CA ARG A 491 -19.59 24.81 21.76
C ARG A 491 -18.64 25.67 22.60
N LYS A 492 -17.70 26.38 21.96
CA LYS A 492 -16.94 27.43 22.65
C LYS A 492 -17.84 28.64 22.91
N ASP A 493 -17.54 29.40 23.95
CA ASP A 493 -18.22 30.67 24.20
C ASP A 493 -18.05 31.62 23.00
N GLY A 494 -19.16 32.15 22.49
CA GLY A 494 -19.16 33.02 21.31
C GLY A 494 -18.95 32.33 19.96
N SER A 495 -18.86 30.99 19.89
CA SER A 495 -18.77 30.22 18.64
C SER A 495 -19.94 29.26 18.48
N ASP A 496 -20.30 28.98 17.23
CA ASP A 496 -21.25 27.92 16.87
C ASP A 496 -20.63 26.51 16.92
N TYR A 497 -19.31 26.43 17.07
CA TYR A 497 -18.53 25.22 16.94
C TYR A 497 -17.75 24.88 18.23
N CYS A 498 -17.43 23.60 18.42
CA CYS A 498 -16.48 23.17 19.44
C CYS A 498 -15.04 23.30 18.94
N GLU A 499 -14.08 23.22 19.86
CA GLU A 499 -12.66 23.39 19.53
C GLU A 499 -12.12 22.42 18.47
N ALA A 500 -12.49 21.15 18.55
CA ALA A 500 -12.08 20.16 17.55
C ALA A 500 -12.68 20.45 16.16
N CYS A 501 -13.95 20.88 16.10
CA CYS A 501 -14.60 21.22 14.82
C CYS A 501 -14.05 22.52 14.22
N ASP A 502 -13.71 23.53 15.03
CA ASP A 502 -13.02 24.73 14.56
C ASP A 502 -11.67 24.37 13.94
N LEU A 503 -10.86 23.57 14.64
CA LEU A 503 -9.55 23.17 14.16
C LEU A 503 -9.66 22.33 12.87
N ALA A 504 -10.63 21.42 12.78
CA ALA A 504 -10.89 20.67 11.55
C ALA A 504 -11.19 21.61 10.36
N ARG A 505 -12.03 22.64 10.57
CA ARG A 505 -12.33 23.65 9.54
C ARG A 505 -11.08 24.45 9.15
N GLU A 506 -10.22 24.79 10.10
CA GLU A 506 -8.95 25.47 9.83
C GLU A 506 -8.02 24.61 8.96
N TYR A 507 -7.88 23.32 9.28
CA TYR A 507 -7.13 22.37 8.46
C TYR A 507 -7.65 22.32 7.03
N TYR A 508 -8.97 22.18 6.86
CA TYR A 508 -9.58 22.14 5.53
C TYR A 508 -9.40 23.44 4.74
N LYS A 509 -9.60 24.61 5.38
CA LYS A 509 -9.37 25.91 4.75
C LYS A 509 -7.91 26.09 4.32
N ALA A 510 -6.97 25.81 5.22
CA ALA A 510 -5.54 25.90 4.92
C ALA A 510 -5.13 24.93 3.80
N PHE A 511 -5.71 23.74 3.76
CA PHE A 511 -5.49 22.77 2.69
C PHE A 511 -5.94 23.32 1.33
N ARG A 512 -7.17 23.83 1.22
CA ARG A 512 -7.67 24.41 -0.02
C ARG A 512 -6.77 25.57 -0.49
N SER A 513 -6.47 26.52 0.39
CA SER A 513 -5.58 27.64 0.08
C SER A 513 -4.20 27.17 -0.44
N LEU A 514 -3.56 26.21 0.24
CA LEU A 514 -2.27 25.67 -0.20
C LEU A 514 -2.36 24.96 -1.55
N VAL A 515 -3.41 24.17 -1.77
CA VAL A 515 -3.60 23.43 -3.02
C VAL A 515 -3.84 24.37 -4.19
N MET A 516 -4.60 25.45 -3.97
CA MET A 516 -4.85 26.52 -4.94
C MET A 516 -3.66 27.46 -5.18
N GLY A 517 -2.55 27.29 -4.44
CA GLY A 517 -1.33 28.08 -4.61
C GLY A 517 -1.30 29.40 -3.84
N GLU A 518 -2.23 29.62 -2.91
CA GLU A 518 -2.23 30.78 -2.02
C GLU A 518 -1.10 30.67 -0.99
N LYS A 519 -0.47 31.80 -0.66
CA LYS A 519 0.59 31.85 0.36
C LYS A 519 -0.02 31.66 1.75
N THR A 520 0.01 30.42 2.23
CA THR A 520 -0.36 30.05 3.60
C THR A 520 0.88 29.59 4.37
N GLU A 521 1.16 30.23 5.50
CA GLU A 521 2.28 29.89 6.40
C GLU A 521 1.77 29.49 7.79
N GLY A 522 2.59 28.75 8.54
CA GLY A 522 2.25 28.32 9.90
C GLY A 522 2.40 26.81 10.14
N LYS A 523 2.08 26.37 11.37
CA LYS A 523 2.22 24.97 11.80
C LYS A 523 1.33 24.02 10.99
N ILE A 524 0.05 24.35 10.82
CA ILE A 524 -0.92 23.55 10.03
C ILE A 524 -0.43 23.39 8.59
N ALA A 525 0.01 24.48 7.95
CA ALA A 525 0.48 24.44 6.57
C ALA A 525 1.69 23.51 6.38
N LYS A 526 2.63 23.48 7.34
CA LYS A 526 3.77 22.55 7.32
C LYS A 526 3.34 21.09 7.47
N LYS A 527 2.34 20.83 8.32
CA LYS A 527 1.77 19.48 8.50
C LYS A 527 1.05 18.99 7.23
N LEU A 528 0.20 19.84 6.64
CA LEU A 528 -0.56 19.52 5.44
C LEU A 528 0.33 19.16 4.24
N LYS A 529 1.46 19.84 4.06
CA LYS A 529 2.40 19.57 2.95
C LYS A 529 3.01 18.17 2.95
N ARG A 530 2.95 17.46 4.08
CA ARG A 530 3.47 16.09 4.22
C ARG A 530 2.43 15.02 3.87
N LEU A 531 1.14 15.37 3.81
CA LEU A 531 0.08 14.39 3.64
C LEU A 531 0.02 13.89 2.19
N ARG A 532 -0.22 12.59 1.99
CA ARG A 532 -0.39 12.02 0.65
C ARG A 532 -1.56 12.64 -0.10
N ILE A 533 -2.64 12.95 0.62
CA ILE A 533 -3.82 13.64 0.06
C ILE A 533 -3.46 15.01 -0.52
N PHE A 534 -2.52 15.73 0.10
CA PHE A 534 -2.03 17.01 -0.41
C PHE A 534 -1.22 16.83 -1.69
N LYS A 535 -0.31 15.85 -1.71
CA LYS A 535 0.47 15.51 -2.89
C LYS A 535 -0.42 15.14 -4.08
N LEU A 536 -1.35 14.19 -3.87
CA LEU A 536 -2.32 13.76 -4.89
C LEU A 536 -3.10 14.96 -5.42
N THR A 537 -3.70 15.75 -4.52
CA THR A 537 -4.55 16.87 -4.93
C THR A 537 -3.75 17.94 -5.65
N ARG A 538 -2.51 18.24 -5.24
CA ARG A 538 -1.62 19.18 -5.95
C ARG A 538 -1.26 18.72 -7.36
N GLU A 539 -1.13 17.41 -7.59
CA GLU A 539 -0.87 16.87 -8.92
C GLU A 539 -2.07 17.04 -9.85
N ILE A 540 -3.29 16.82 -9.35
CA ILE A 540 -4.52 16.86 -10.17
C ILE A 540 -5.23 18.21 -10.17
N ILE A 541 -4.93 19.15 -9.27
CA ILE A 541 -5.73 20.40 -9.09
C ILE A 541 -5.83 21.24 -10.37
N LYS A 542 -4.82 21.17 -11.25
CA LYS A 542 -4.87 21.86 -12.55
C LYS A 542 -5.97 21.32 -13.45
N ASP A 543 -6.39 20.08 -13.21
CA ASP A 543 -7.26 19.26 -14.04
C ASP A 543 -8.66 19.10 -13.46
N ILE A 544 -8.83 19.37 -12.17
CA ILE A 544 -10.11 19.19 -11.46
C ILE A 544 -10.59 20.49 -10.79
N VAL A 545 -11.80 20.41 -10.25
CA VAL A 545 -12.39 21.45 -9.42
C VAL A 545 -12.53 20.93 -7.99
N LEU A 546 -11.95 21.66 -7.03
CA LEU A 546 -11.97 21.31 -5.61
C LEU A 546 -13.17 21.99 -4.89
N PRO A 547 -14.22 21.24 -4.51
CA PRO A 547 -15.39 21.84 -3.88
C PRO A 547 -15.03 22.54 -2.57
N GLU A 548 -15.71 23.64 -2.25
CA GLU A 548 -15.64 24.31 -0.94
C GLU A 548 -16.67 23.77 0.04
N THR A 549 -17.86 23.52 -0.51
CA THR A 549 -19.02 23.00 0.17
C THR A 549 -19.59 21.87 -0.67
N LEU A 550 -20.42 21.03 -0.05
CA LEU A 550 -21.14 20.00 -0.78
C LEU A 550 -22.06 20.60 -1.86
N ASP A 551 -22.56 21.82 -1.64
CA ASP A 551 -23.42 22.51 -2.57
C ASP A 551 -22.75 22.83 -3.91
N HIS A 552 -21.43 23.05 -3.92
CA HIS A 552 -20.68 23.29 -5.16
C HIS A 552 -20.75 22.12 -6.14
N LEU A 553 -20.98 20.89 -5.65
CA LEU A 553 -21.10 19.69 -6.50
C LEU A 553 -22.47 19.56 -7.18
N ASN A 554 -23.46 20.32 -6.72
CA ASN A 554 -24.83 20.31 -7.24
C ASN A 554 -25.09 21.43 -8.27
N ARG A 555 -24.11 22.32 -8.46
CA ARG A 555 -24.20 23.46 -9.37
C ARG A 555 -23.66 23.12 -10.76
N LYS A 556 -24.16 23.82 -11.77
CA LYS A 556 -23.57 23.80 -13.12
C LYS A 556 -22.14 24.35 -13.08
N CYS A 557 -21.16 23.52 -13.42
CA CYS A 557 -19.80 23.96 -13.64
C CYS A 557 -19.53 24.00 -15.15
N ILE A 558 -19.42 25.22 -15.70
CA ILE A 558 -19.24 25.44 -17.13
C ILE A 558 -17.76 25.32 -17.51
N ASN A 559 -16.84 25.79 -16.65
CA ASN A 559 -15.40 25.53 -16.75
C ASN A 559 -14.71 25.77 -15.39
N LYS A 560 -13.42 25.41 -15.26
CA LYS A 560 -12.62 25.52 -14.01
C LYS A 560 -12.59 26.91 -13.36
N ASN A 561 -12.94 27.97 -14.09
CA ASN A 561 -12.84 29.36 -13.63
C ASN A 561 -14.21 30.06 -13.46
N ASN A 562 -15.33 29.45 -13.87
CA ASN A 562 -16.65 30.06 -13.85
C ASN A 562 -17.70 29.12 -13.25
N TYR A 563 -18.14 29.44 -12.04
CA TYR A 563 -19.39 28.94 -11.47
C TYR A 563 -20.52 29.89 -11.83
N VAL A 564 -21.66 29.35 -12.27
CA VAL A 564 -22.90 30.14 -12.31
C VAL A 564 -23.44 30.19 -10.89
N ALA A 565 -23.66 31.40 -10.37
CA ALA A 565 -24.15 31.63 -9.00
C ALA A 565 -25.68 31.43 -8.86
N ASP A 566 -26.40 31.34 -9.98
CA ASP A 566 -27.86 31.28 -10.03
C ASP A 566 -28.39 29.84 -9.92
N GLU A 567 -29.69 29.73 -9.59
CA GLU A 567 -30.45 28.48 -9.52
C GLU A 567 -30.21 27.65 -10.79
N THR A 568 -29.64 26.46 -10.61
CA THR A 568 -29.40 25.53 -11.72
C THR A 568 -30.74 24.92 -12.13
N ASP A 569 -31.07 24.95 -13.42
CA ASP A 569 -32.25 24.26 -13.95
C ASP A 569 -32.25 22.80 -13.50
N LEU A 570 -33.43 22.23 -13.22
CA LEU A 570 -33.55 20.84 -12.75
C LEU A 570 -32.91 19.82 -13.71
N ASP A 571 -32.91 20.13 -15.01
CA ASP A 571 -32.34 19.31 -16.09
C ASP A 571 -30.81 19.44 -16.22
N GLU A 572 -30.17 20.37 -15.48
CA GLU A 572 -28.73 20.61 -15.46
C GLU A 572 -28.11 20.24 -14.09
N ARG A 573 -28.89 19.56 -13.25
CA ARG A 573 -28.52 19.22 -11.87
C ARG A 573 -27.54 18.06 -11.85
N ARG A 574 -26.53 18.17 -10.97
CA ARG A 574 -25.51 17.13 -10.75
C ARG A 574 -25.65 16.57 -9.35
N TYR A 575 -25.52 15.25 -9.21
CA TYR A 575 -25.71 14.62 -7.91
C TYR A 575 -24.37 14.33 -7.26
N PRO A 576 -24.10 14.87 -6.04
CA PRO A 576 -22.91 14.51 -5.28
C PRO A 576 -22.89 13.00 -5.00
N VAL A 577 -21.71 12.41 -5.10
CA VAL A 577 -21.48 11.00 -4.78
C VAL A 577 -20.37 10.89 -3.78
N LEU A 578 -20.66 10.21 -2.67
CA LEU A 578 -19.64 9.70 -1.79
C LEU A 578 -19.39 8.24 -2.11
N MET A 579 -18.15 7.92 -2.48
CA MET A 579 -17.67 6.56 -2.67
C MET A 579 -16.70 6.22 -1.54
N VAL A 580 -16.92 5.07 -0.91
CA VAL A 580 -16.01 4.47 0.07
C VAL A 580 -15.55 3.13 -0.48
N ALA A 581 -14.27 2.83 -0.35
CA ALA A 581 -13.69 1.57 -0.76
C ALA A 581 -12.74 1.03 0.32
N ASP A 582 -12.75 -0.28 0.47
CA ASP A 582 -11.94 -1.04 1.43
C ASP A 582 -11.26 -2.21 0.71
N GLY A 583 -9.98 -2.43 1.03
CA GLY A 583 -9.13 -3.46 0.48
C GLY A 583 -9.42 -4.85 1.03
N ASP A 584 -9.88 -5.76 0.17
CA ASP A 584 -10.12 -7.15 0.53
C ASP A 584 -8.82 -7.92 0.75
N ASN A 585 -8.73 -8.65 1.87
CA ASN A 585 -7.63 -9.57 2.21
C ASN A 585 -6.26 -8.91 2.46
N PHE A 586 -6.16 -7.59 2.60
CA PHE A 586 -4.89 -6.89 2.81
C PHE A 586 -4.13 -7.40 4.05
N GLY A 587 -4.83 -7.52 5.18
CA GLY A 587 -4.25 -8.07 6.41
C GLY A 587 -3.78 -9.52 6.27
N SER A 588 -4.54 -10.35 5.54
CA SER A 588 -4.15 -11.74 5.27
C SER A 588 -2.87 -11.80 4.43
N ILE A 589 -2.73 -10.94 3.42
CA ILE A 589 -1.53 -10.86 2.58
C ILE A 589 -0.34 -10.39 3.41
N LYS A 590 -0.46 -9.32 4.20
CA LYS A 590 0.62 -8.86 5.10
C LYS A 590 1.06 -9.94 6.10
N SER A 591 0.11 -10.68 6.68
CA SER A 591 0.39 -11.73 7.67
C SER A 591 1.19 -12.92 7.13
N SER A 592 1.24 -13.08 5.82
CA SER A 592 1.92 -14.17 5.14
C SER A 592 3.39 -13.88 4.83
N ALA A 593 3.83 -12.64 5.03
CA ALA A 593 5.20 -12.22 4.73
C ALA A 593 6.19 -13.07 5.51
N SER A 594 7.13 -13.70 4.81
CA SER A 594 8.17 -14.53 5.40
C SER A 594 9.24 -13.66 6.08
N THR A 595 9.53 -12.50 5.51
CA THR A 595 10.55 -11.55 5.99
C THR A 595 10.02 -10.12 6.07
N LEU A 596 10.75 -9.25 6.76
CA LEU A 596 10.45 -7.82 6.78
C LEU A 596 10.55 -7.20 5.37
N VAL A 597 11.48 -7.66 4.53
CA VAL A 597 11.62 -7.18 3.14
C VAL A 597 10.34 -7.40 2.35
N GLN A 598 9.79 -8.62 2.43
CA GLN A 598 8.53 -8.95 1.77
C GLN A 598 7.36 -8.16 2.39
N TYR A 599 7.35 -7.98 3.72
CA TYR A 599 6.31 -7.20 4.38
C TYR A 599 6.33 -5.73 3.92
N LEU A 600 7.52 -5.14 3.76
CA LEU A 600 7.72 -3.78 3.26
C LEU A 600 7.29 -3.67 1.79
N GLU A 601 7.65 -4.63 0.95
CA GLU A 601 7.22 -4.65 -0.45
C GLU A 601 5.69 -4.74 -0.57
N ILE A 602 5.02 -5.63 0.17
CA ILE A 602 3.55 -5.75 0.21
C ILE A 602 2.92 -4.43 0.67
N THR A 603 3.46 -3.83 1.73
CA THR A 603 2.94 -2.57 2.27
C THR A 603 3.08 -1.45 1.24
N ARG A 604 4.26 -1.31 0.64
CA ARG A 604 4.52 -0.31 -0.39
C ARG A 604 3.65 -0.52 -1.63
N PHE A 605 3.46 -1.77 -2.04
CA PHE A 605 2.58 -2.13 -3.13
C PHE A 605 1.15 -1.64 -2.88
N PHE A 606 0.60 -1.88 -1.69
CA PHE A 606 -0.73 -1.42 -1.30
C PHE A 606 -0.84 0.11 -1.21
N THR A 607 0.17 0.79 -0.70
CA THR A 607 0.24 2.26 -0.73
C THR A 607 0.09 2.80 -2.15
N TRP A 608 0.95 2.33 -3.05
CA TRP A 608 1.04 2.93 -4.38
C TRP A 608 -0.07 2.49 -5.30
N ILE A 609 -0.60 1.27 -5.18
CA ILE A 609 -1.73 0.85 -6.01
C ILE A 609 -2.99 1.71 -5.75
N ILE A 610 -3.20 2.16 -4.51
CA ILE A 610 -4.27 3.12 -4.19
C ILE A 610 -3.91 4.50 -4.75
N TYR A 611 -2.72 5.03 -4.43
CA TYR A 611 -2.33 6.38 -4.82
C TYR A 611 -2.28 6.58 -6.34
N THR A 612 -1.52 5.75 -7.04
CA THR A 612 -1.37 5.86 -8.51
C THR A 612 -2.63 5.40 -9.23
N GLY A 613 -3.39 4.45 -8.67
CA GLY A 613 -4.70 4.04 -9.19
C GLY A 613 -5.70 5.19 -9.21
N VAL A 614 -5.85 5.91 -8.09
CA VAL A 614 -6.73 7.10 -8.01
C VAL A 614 -6.21 8.22 -8.91
N LEU A 615 -4.91 8.51 -8.90
CA LEU A 615 -4.31 9.52 -9.77
C LEU A 615 -4.58 9.24 -11.25
N TYR A 616 -4.36 7.99 -11.68
CA TYR A 616 -4.62 7.53 -13.05
C TYR A 616 -6.09 7.68 -13.40
N ALA A 617 -6.98 7.18 -12.52
CA ALA A 617 -8.42 7.22 -12.74
C ALA A 617 -8.94 8.64 -12.94
N VAL A 618 -8.52 9.59 -12.09
CA VAL A 618 -8.90 11.01 -12.24
C VAL A 618 -8.34 11.59 -13.53
N THR A 619 -7.05 11.42 -13.80
CA THR A 619 -6.38 11.98 -14.99
C THR A 619 -7.04 11.49 -16.28
N LYS A 620 -7.34 10.19 -16.36
CA LYS A 620 -8.03 9.60 -17.52
C LYS A 620 -9.49 10.01 -17.61
N SER A 621 -10.17 10.18 -16.47
CA SER A 621 -11.54 10.71 -16.47
C SER A 621 -11.60 12.13 -17.03
N VAL A 622 -10.70 13.00 -16.60
CA VAL A 622 -10.57 14.36 -17.16
C VAL A 622 -10.32 14.30 -18.68
N GLY A 623 -9.37 13.47 -19.12
CA GLY A 623 -9.09 13.31 -20.54
C GLY A 623 -10.24 12.71 -21.36
N ALA A 624 -11.06 11.85 -20.76
CA ALA A 624 -12.23 11.24 -21.40
C ALA A 624 -13.41 12.20 -21.53
N ILE A 625 -13.54 13.14 -20.60
CA ILE A 625 -14.60 14.15 -20.56
C ILE A 625 -14.22 15.39 -21.40
N GLY A 626 -12.93 15.74 -21.44
CA GLY A 626 -12.43 16.91 -22.14
C GLY A 626 -12.84 18.24 -21.48
N ASP A 627 -12.85 19.31 -22.27
CA ASP A 627 -13.14 20.67 -21.79
C ASP A 627 -14.64 20.99 -21.68
N GLU A 628 -15.53 20.06 -22.05
CA GLU A 628 -16.98 20.30 -22.08
C GLU A 628 -17.65 20.23 -20.69
N MET A 629 -17.01 19.60 -19.70
CA MET A 629 -17.49 19.48 -18.31
C MET A 629 -16.34 19.57 -17.31
N CYS A 630 -16.56 20.26 -16.19
CA CYS A 630 -15.64 20.20 -15.05
C CYS A 630 -15.66 18.82 -14.36
N VAL A 631 -14.48 18.32 -13.99
CA VAL A 631 -14.36 17.17 -13.10
C VAL A 631 -14.20 17.65 -11.66
N GLU A 632 -15.27 17.62 -10.88
CA GLU A 632 -15.18 17.80 -9.43
C GLU A 632 -14.73 16.51 -8.77
N PHE A 633 -13.66 16.62 -8.00
CA PHE A 633 -13.08 15.49 -7.31
C PHE A 633 -12.46 15.96 -6.01
N TYR A 634 -12.73 15.23 -4.94
CA TYR A 634 -12.12 15.49 -3.65
C TYR A 634 -11.78 14.16 -2.98
N PRO A 635 -10.49 13.80 -2.87
CA PRO A 635 -10.09 12.68 -2.03
C PRO A 635 -10.29 13.11 -0.57
N ILE A 636 -11.04 12.33 0.22
CA ILE A 636 -11.25 12.61 1.64
C ILE A 636 -10.31 11.79 2.51
N LEU A 637 -10.17 10.49 2.20
CA LEU A 637 -9.30 9.57 2.90
C LEU A 637 -8.52 8.76 1.87
N LEU A 638 -7.22 8.60 2.10
CA LEU A 638 -6.31 7.90 1.21
C LEU A 638 -5.18 7.26 2.03
N GLY A 639 -5.26 5.97 2.32
CA GLY A 639 -4.13 5.25 2.93
C GLY A 639 -4.52 4.01 3.71
N GLY A 640 -3.55 3.13 3.90
CA GLY A 640 -3.76 1.81 4.49
C GLY A 640 -4.37 0.88 3.45
N ASP A 641 -5.58 0.40 3.72
CA ASP A 641 -6.41 -0.40 2.83
C ASP A 641 -7.70 0.32 2.38
N ASP A 642 -7.97 1.50 2.92
CA ASP A 642 -9.20 2.26 2.67
C ASP A 642 -8.93 3.53 1.85
N PHE A 643 -9.93 3.90 1.04
CA PHE A 643 -10.02 5.26 0.51
C PHE A 643 -11.47 5.72 0.40
N SER A 644 -11.66 7.04 0.44
CA SER A 644 -12.96 7.65 0.15
C SER A 644 -12.81 8.89 -0.70
N VAL A 645 -13.69 9.03 -1.68
CA VAL A 645 -13.68 10.12 -2.65
C VAL A 645 -15.07 10.71 -2.78
N LEU A 646 -15.10 12.01 -3.00
CA LEU A 646 -16.31 12.76 -3.31
C LEU A 646 -16.20 13.23 -4.76
N THR A 647 -17.22 12.92 -5.55
CA THR A 647 -17.31 13.31 -6.97
C THR A 647 -18.77 13.52 -7.35
N THR A 648 -19.09 13.55 -8.65
CA THR A 648 -20.46 13.60 -9.16
C THR A 648 -20.86 12.28 -9.78
N SER A 649 -22.16 11.99 -9.82
CA SER A 649 -22.67 10.73 -10.35
C SER A 649 -22.35 10.53 -11.83
N GLN A 650 -22.17 11.62 -12.58
CA GLN A 650 -21.72 11.58 -13.97
C GLN A 650 -20.26 11.14 -14.12
N VAL A 651 -19.37 11.61 -13.23
CA VAL A 651 -17.94 11.26 -13.28
C VAL A 651 -17.69 9.82 -12.78
N LEU A 652 -18.49 9.36 -11.83
CA LEU A 652 -18.31 8.08 -11.13
C LEU A 652 -18.06 6.87 -12.06
N PRO A 653 -18.86 6.59 -13.12
CA PRO A 653 -18.67 5.43 -13.96
C PRO A 653 -17.30 5.41 -14.66
N ILE A 654 -16.88 6.55 -15.21
CA ILE A 654 -15.60 6.68 -15.92
C ILE A 654 -14.44 6.54 -14.95
N PHE A 655 -14.56 7.17 -13.77
CA PHE A 655 -13.57 7.06 -12.71
C PHE A 655 -13.37 5.59 -12.30
N VAL A 656 -14.44 4.86 -12.03
CA VAL A 656 -14.31 3.46 -11.58
C VAL A 656 -13.84 2.52 -12.69
N TYR A 657 -14.21 2.77 -13.94
CA TYR A 657 -13.65 2.04 -15.09
C TYR A 657 -12.11 2.18 -15.15
N TYR A 658 -11.60 3.40 -15.10
CA TYR A 658 -10.15 3.65 -15.16
C TYR A 658 -9.42 3.25 -13.89
N LEU A 659 -10.08 3.30 -12.73
CA LEU A 659 -9.54 2.75 -11.50
C LEU A 659 -9.34 1.25 -11.65
N ASP A 660 -10.33 0.50 -12.14
CA ASP A 660 -10.18 -0.94 -12.39
C ASP A 660 -9.06 -1.24 -13.38
N GLU A 661 -8.97 -0.47 -14.46
CA GLU A 661 -7.89 -0.58 -15.45
C GLU A 661 -6.51 -0.40 -14.80
N ALA A 662 -6.33 0.63 -13.97
CA ALA A 662 -5.07 0.86 -13.25
C ALA A 662 -4.75 -0.29 -12.28
N LEU A 663 -5.74 -0.73 -11.48
CA LEU A 663 -5.59 -1.82 -10.53
C LEU A 663 -5.16 -3.11 -11.22
N ARG A 664 -5.76 -3.44 -12.38
CA ARG A 664 -5.39 -4.63 -13.15
C ARG A 664 -4.03 -4.51 -13.81
N ASN A 665 -3.64 -3.32 -14.27
CA ASN A 665 -2.32 -3.08 -14.86
C ASN A 665 -1.21 -3.27 -13.81
N ILE A 666 -1.42 -2.76 -12.60
CA ILE A 666 -0.42 -2.88 -11.52
C ILE A 666 -0.40 -4.30 -10.93
N GLY A 667 -1.56 -4.79 -10.48
CA GLY A 667 -1.65 -6.02 -9.68
C GLY A 667 -2.03 -7.27 -10.47
N GLY A 668 -2.37 -7.15 -11.76
CA GLY A 668 -2.81 -8.24 -12.62
C GLY A 668 -4.28 -8.62 -12.41
N TRP A 669 -4.84 -9.40 -13.34
CA TRP A 669 -6.14 -10.07 -13.18
C TRP A 669 -6.14 -11.36 -14.00
N LEU A 670 -6.16 -12.52 -13.34
CA LEU A 670 -6.03 -13.82 -14.01
C LEU A 670 -6.95 -14.85 -13.38
N LYS A 671 -7.52 -15.74 -14.19
CA LYS A 671 -8.19 -16.94 -13.64
C LYS A 671 -7.16 -17.89 -13.05
N LYS A 672 -7.53 -18.67 -12.03
CA LYS A 672 -6.59 -19.61 -11.40
C LYS A 672 -6.06 -20.66 -12.37
N SER A 673 -6.90 -21.15 -13.28
CA SER A 673 -6.51 -22.08 -14.34
C SER A 673 -5.44 -21.48 -15.26
N GLU A 674 -5.61 -20.22 -15.65
CA GLU A 674 -4.69 -19.50 -16.53
C GLU A 674 -3.33 -19.24 -15.86
N LEU A 675 -3.30 -18.96 -14.56
CA LEU A 675 -2.03 -18.78 -13.83
C LEU A 675 -1.21 -20.07 -13.84
N LEU A 676 -1.85 -21.22 -13.62
CA LEU A 676 -1.17 -22.52 -13.64
C LEU A 676 -0.59 -22.85 -15.02
N GLU A 677 -1.29 -22.49 -16.09
CA GLU A 677 -0.78 -22.60 -17.45
C GLU A 677 0.40 -21.65 -17.68
N LYS A 678 0.28 -20.38 -17.28
CA LYS A 678 1.34 -19.37 -17.47
C LYS A 678 2.62 -19.67 -16.68
N LEU A 679 2.50 -20.30 -15.51
CA LEU A 679 3.64 -20.78 -14.72
C LEU A 679 4.21 -22.12 -15.22
N SER A 680 3.49 -22.84 -16.08
CA SER A 680 4.00 -24.06 -16.71
C SER A 680 4.83 -23.69 -17.92
N TYR A 681 6.08 -24.14 -18.00
CA TYR A 681 6.93 -23.96 -19.19
C TYR A 681 6.83 -25.19 -20.09
N GLY A 682 6.52 -24.99 -21.36
CA GLY A 682 6.59 -25.97 -22.43
C GLY A 682 7.82 -25.75 -23.32
N GLU A 683 8.34 -26.82 -23.91
CA GLU A 683 9.45 -26.71 -24.88
C GLU A 683 9.03 -25.80 -26.06
N GLY A 684 9.80 -24.73 -26.32
CA GLY A 684 9.60 -23.82 -27.44
C GLY A 684 8.95 -22.46 -27.11
N GLU A 685 8.59 -22.19 -25.86
CA GLU A 685 8.02 -20.89 -25.45
C GLU A 685 9.08 -19.81 -25.19
N ASP A 686 8.78 -18.54 -25.51
CA ASP A 686 9.68 -17.41 -25.19
C ASP A 686 9.56 -17.01 -23.72
N ILE A 687 10.55 -17.40 -22.93
CA ILE A 687 10.63 -17.03 -21.51
C ILE A 687 10.78 -15.51 -21.29
N ALA A 688 11.15 -14.70 -22.31
CA ALA A 688 11.04 -13.23 -22.26
C ALA A 688 9.63 -12.76 -21.98
N GLU A 689 8.72 -13.33 -22.75
CA GLU A 689 7.31 -13.01 -22.71
C GLU A 689 6.74 -13.48 -21.37
N LYS A 690 7.13 -14.67 -20.91
CA LYS A 690 6.72 -15.19 -19.59
C LYS A 690 7.24 -14.36 -18.44
N VAL A 691 8.47 -13.86 -18.51
CA VAL A 691 9.00 -12.93 -17.50
C VAL A 691 8.13 -11.68 -17.44
N ARG A 692 7.71 -11.12 -18.58
CA ARG A 692 6.85 -9.92 -18.64
C ARG A 692 5.42 -10.10 -18.12
N ILE A 693 4.89 -11.33 -18.10
CA ILE A 693 3.56 -11.61 -17.55
C ILE A 693 3.56 -11.28 -16.04
N PRO A 694 2.66 -10.40 -15.56
CA PRO A 694 2.49 -10.16 -14.13
C PRO A 694 2.12 -11.47 -13.41
N LYS A 695 2.81 -11.78 -12.30
CA LYS A 695 2.46 -12.88 -11.41
C LYS A 695 1.71 -12.28 -10.22
N PRO A 696 0.38 -12.18 -10.27
CA PRO A 696 -0.41 -11.47 -9.26
C PRO A 696 -0.32 -12.12 -7.88
N TYR A 697 -0.59 -11.33 -6.84
CA TYR A 697 -0.96 -11.86 -5.52
C TYR A 697 -2.27 -12.68 -5.58
N GLN A 698 -2.59 -13.39 -4.49
CA GLN A 698 -3.96 -13.84 -4.22
C GLN A 698 -4.93 -12.67 -4.39
N LEU A 699 -6.15 -12.93 -4.89
CA LEU A 699 -7.14 -11.88 -5.12
C LEU A 699 -7.28 -10.91 -3.93
N PHE A 700 -6.94 -9.64 -4.18
CA PHE A 700 -7.13 -8.51 -3.29
C PHE A 700 -7.85 -7.40 -4.07
N THR A 701 -9.17 -7.41 -3.99
CA THR A 701 -10.01 -6.42 -4.66
C THR A 701 -10.21 -5.20 -3.76
N PHE A 702 -10.59 -4.07 -4.35
CA PHE A 702 -11.21 -2.98 -3.61
C PHE A 702 -12.71 -3.13 -3.70
N SER A 703 -13.33 -3.48 -2.58
CA SER A 703 -14.79 -3.49 -2.47
C SER A 703 -15.25 -2.08 -2.17
N ALA A 704 -16.10 -1.54 -3.02
CA ALA A 704 -16.54 -0.16 -2.96
C ALA A 704 -18.07 -0.05 -2.98
N GLY A 705 -18.55 0.96 -2.26
CA GLY A 705 -19.94 1.41 -2.29
C GLY A 705 -20.00 2.87 -2.66
N ALA A 706 -20.92 3.24 -3.54
CA ALA A 706 -21.17 4.62 -3.93
C ALA A 706 -22.64 4.99 -3.69
N TYR A 707 -22.84 6.00 -2.85
CA TYR A 707 -24.15 6.55 -2.57
C TYR A 707 -24.34 7.89 -3.28
N ILE A 708 -25.38 7.97 -4.12
CA ILE A 708 -25.76 9.17 -4.86
C ILE A 708 -26.72 10.01 -4.01
N MET A 709 -26.30 11.22 -3.68
CA MET A 709 -27.04 12.16 -2.84
C MET A 709 -28.02 12.97 -3.69
N ASN A 710 -29.32 12.72 -3.53
CA ASN A 710 -30.37 13.47 -4.22
C ASN A 710 -30.52 14.92 -3.71
N SER A 711 -29.88 15.25 -2.58
CA SER A 711 -29.86 16.61 -2.00
C SER A 711 -28.54 16.88 -1.29
N THR A 712 -28.04 18.12 -1.41
CA THR A 712 -26.88 18.63 -0.67
C THR A 712 -27.19 18.90 0.80
N SER A 713 -28.47 18.86 1.19
CA SER A 713 -28.90 18.87 2.59
C SER A 713 -28.74 17.51 3.27
N PHE A 714 -28.52 16.43 2.51
CA PHE A 714 -28.32 15.10 3.09
C PHE A 714 -26.99 15.08 3.87
N PRO A 715 -26.99 14.73 5.16
CA PRO A 715 -25.78 14.77 5.97
C PRO A 715 -24.68 13.85 5.42
N LEU A 716 -23.45 14.36 5.34
CA LEU A 716 -22.33 13.62 4.74
C LEU A 716 -21.99 12.32 5.51
N PHE A 717 -22.12 12.33 6.84
CA PHE A 717 -21.91 11.12 7.64
C PHE A 717 -22.94 10.02 7.33
N LEU A 718 -24.21 10.38 7.07
CA LEU A 718 -25.23 9.40 6.64
C LEU A 718 -24.88 8.89 5.24
N ALA A 719 -24.45 9.75 4.32
CA ALA A 719 -24.03 9.30 2.99
C ALA A 719 -22.86 8.31 3.08
N ARG A 720 -21.98 8.48 4.07
CA ARG A 720 -20.88 7.54 4.34
C ARG A 720 -21.41 6.20 4.83
N GLU A 721 -22.29 6.19 5.83
CA GLU A 721 -22.89 4.97 6.36
C GLU A 721 -23.62 4.19 5.27
N GLU A 722 -24.36 4.89 4.41
CA GLU A 722 -25.03 4.32 3.24
C GLU A 722 -24.02 3.72 2.23
N ALA A 723 -22.94 4.44 1.93
CA ALA A 723 -21.87 3.92 1.08
C ALA A 723 -21.16 2.69 1.69
N GLU A 724 -20.95 2.65 3.01
CA GLU A 724 -20.36 1.50 3.70
C GLU A 724 -21.27 0.25 3.68
N LEU A 725 -22.59 0.43 3.76
CA LEU A 725 -23.54 -0.69 3.57
C LEU A 725 -23.38 -1.32 2.18
N LEU A 726 -23.23 -0.50 1.15
CA LEU A 726 -23.03 -0.93 -0.24
C LEU A 726 -21.65 -1.55 -0.46
N GLU A 727 -20.60 -1.01 0.19
CA GLU A 727 -19.27 -1.62 0.24
C GLU A 727 -19.35 -3.03 0.83
N GLY A 728 -20.14 -3.24 1.89
CA GLY A 728 -20.41 -4.57 2.44
C GLY A 728 -21.06 -5.55 1.45
N VAL A 729 -21.91 -5.05 0.54
CA VAL A 729 -22.50 -5.86 -0.55
C VAL A 729 -21.40 -6.28 -1.55
N SER A 730 -20.56 -5.34 -1.97
CA SER A 730 -19.40 -5.60 -2.84
C SER A 730 -18.43 -6.61 -2.22
N LYS A 731 -18.14 -6.46 -0.92
CA LYS A 731 -17.25 -7.33 -0.14
C LYS A 731 -17.74 -8.76 -0.05
N LYS A 732 -19.06 -8.92 0.13
CA LYS A 732 -19.69 -10.25 0.10
C LYS A 732 -19.52 -10.90 -1.26
N TYR A 733 -19.76 -10.16 -2.34
CA TYR A 733 -19.61 -10.66 -3.71
C TYR A 733 -18.16 -11.05 -4.03
N SER A 734 -17.18 -10.23 -3.66
CA SER A 734 -15.74 -10.57 -3.82
C SER A 734 -15.42 -11.95 -3.21
N LYS A 735 -15.83 -12.15 -1.95
CA LYS A 735 -15.55 -13.37 -1.19
C LYS A 735 -16.29 -14.59 -1.72
N SER A 736 -17.55 -14.45 -2.14
CA SER A 736 -18.37 -15.59 -2.57
C SER A 736 -18.23 -15.96 -4.05
N ASN A 737 -17.91 -15.00 -4.92
CA ASN A 737 -18.00 -15.19 -6.37
C ASN A 737 -16.65 -15.09 -7.09
N LEU A 738 -15.65 -14.40 -6.53
CA LEU A 738 -14.40 -14.11 -7.24
C LEU A 738 -13.17 -14.75 -6.60
N TYR A 739 -13.09 -14.75 -5.27
CA TYR A 739 -11.90 -15.18 -4.51
C TYR A 739 -11.42 -16.60 -4.83
N ASN A 740 -12.34 -17.50 -5.15
CA ASN A 740 -11.99 -18.89 -5.46
C ASN A 740 -11.47 -19.06 -6.90
N ASP A 741 -11.79 -18.15 -7.81
CA ASP A 741 -11.61 -18.34 -9.26
C ASP A 741 -10.54 -17.43 -9.87
N TYR A 742 -10.16 -16.34 -9.17
CA TYR A 742 -9.25 -15.33 -9.69
C TYR A 742 -8.04 -15.06 -8.78
N TYR A 743 -7.03 -14.43 -9.39
CA TYR A 743 -5.87 -13.80 -8.77
C TYR A 743 -5.77 -12.34 -9.23
N GLY A 744 -5.10 -11.50 -8.43
CA GLY A 744 -4.79 -10.11 -8.77
C GLY A 744 -5.70 -9.09 -8.10
N SER A 745 -5.98 -8.00 -8.79
CA SER A 745 -6.71 -6.86 -8.26
C SER A 745 -7.68 -6.24 -9.25
N GLY A 746 -8.74 -5.66 -8.70
CA GLY A 746 -9.76 -4.90 -9.39
C GLY A 746 -10.64 -4.19 -8.38
N VAL A 747 -11.58 -3.39 -8.86
CA VAL A 747 -12.58 -2.71 -8.03
C VAL A 747 -13.96 -3.30 -8.29
N ILE A 748 -14.69 -3.57 -7.22
CA ILE A 748 -16.08 -4.02 -7.25
C ILE A 748 -16.91 -2.89 -6.67
N LEU A 749 -17.87 -2.40 -7.44
CA LEU A 749 -18.69 -1.26 -7.06
C LEU A 749 -20.15 -1.69 -6.93
N THR A 750 -20.79 -1.24 -5.84
CA THR A 750 -22.25 -1.26 -5.71
C THR A 750 -22.73 0.19 -5.63
N ILE A 751 -23.72 0.55 -6.46
CA ILE A 751 -24.27 1.91 -6.55
C ILE A 751 -25.72 1.92 -6.06
N ALA A 752 -26.08 2.96 -5.32
CA ALA A 752 -27.43 3.21 -4.86
C ALA A 752 -27.76 4.71 -4.84
N ASP A 753 -29.04 5.03 -4.92
CA ASP A 753 -29.59 6.33 -4.56
C ASP A 753 -30.79 6.17 -3.60
N SER A 754 -31.23 7.27 -3.00
CA SER A 754 -32.39 7.27 -2.10
C SER A 754 -33.72 7.02 -2.82
N LYS A 755 -33.87 7.46 -4.08
CA LYS A 755 -35.14 7.42 -4.84
C LYS A 755 -35.53 6.01 -5.28
N THR A 756 -34.56 5.15 -5.48
CA THR A 756 -34.74 3.91 -6.26
C THR A 756 -34.76 2.69 -5.35
N ILE A 757 -34.12 2.74 -4.18
CA ILE A 757 -34.10 1.63 -3.23
C ILE A 757 -35.07 1.83 -2.05
N ALA A 758 -35.55 3.05 -1.77
CA ALA A 758 -36.51 3.31 -0.69
C ALA A 758 -37.67 4.22 -1.14
N PRO A 759 -38.74 3.66 -1.72
CA PRO A 759 -39.91 4.46 -2.15
C PRO A 759 -40.73 5.05 -0.98
N ASP A 760 -40.49 4.62 0.27
CA ASP A 760 -41.28 4.99 1.47
C ASP A 760 -40.51 5.92 2.45
N ASP A 761 -39.57 6.73 1.96
CA ASP A 761 -38.72 7.66 2.76
C ASP A 761 -37.80 7.01 3.84
N GLU A 762 -37.72 5.68 3.93
CA GLU A 762 -36.80 4.98 4.84
C GLU A 762 -35.35 4.94 4.32
N VAL A 763 -34.36 5.35 5.11
CA VAL A 763 -32.94 5.27 4.74
C VAL A 763 -32.49 3.79 4.62
N LEU A 764 -31.49 3.43 3.77
CA LEU A 764 -31.11 2.01 3.57
C LEU A 764 -30.63 1.36 4.86
N LEU A 765 -29.96 2.13 5.72
CA LEU A 765 -29.56 1.71 7.06
C LEU A 765 -30.73 1.15 7.87
N ASP A 766 -31.90 1.80 7.82
CA ASP A 766 -33.08 1.37 8.57
C ASP A 766 -33.60 0.02 8.05
N ARG A 767 -33.65 -0.15 6.72
CA ARG A 767 -34.03 -1.43 6.09
C ARG A 767 -33.03 -2.55 6.40
N ALA A 768 -31.73 -2.26 6.36
CA ALA A 768 -30.68 -3.21 6.70
C ALA A 768 -30.78 -3.64 8.18
N SER A 769 -31.06 -2.70 9.09
CA SER A 769 -31.24 -2.98 10.51
C SER A 769 -32.46 -3.87 10.79
N LYS A 770 -33.51 -3.75 9.96
CA LYS A 770 -34.71 -4.62 9.96
C LYS A 770 -34.49 -5.97 9.27
N GLY A 771 -33.26 -6.27 8.82
CA GLY A 771 -32.90 -7.52 8.15
C GLY A 771 -33.46 -7.67 6.74
N MET A 772 -33.91 -6.58 6.10
CA MET A 772 -34.43 -6.63 4.74
C MET A 772 -33.29 -6.83 3.73
N LYS A 773 -33.55 -7.61 2.68
CA LYS A 773 -32.57 -7.81 1.59
C LYS A 773 -32.41 -6.50 0.80
N LEU A 774 -31.19 -5.95 0.82
CA LEU A 774 -30.80 -4.83 -0.04
C LEU A 774 -30.90 -5.25 -1.52
N LYS A 775 -31.68 -4.52 -2.31
CA LYS A 775 -31.78 -4.67 -3.77
C LYS A 775 -30.69 -3.80 -4.40
N ALA A 776 -29.50 -4.35 -4.55
CA ALA A 776 -28.37 -3.64 -5.13
C ALA A 776 -27.44 -4.63 -5.83
N MET A 777 -26.90 -4.24 -6.98
CA MET A 777 -26.07 -5.10 -7.80
C MET A 777 -24.58 -4.72 -7.69
N PRO A 778 -23.73 -5.63 -7.19
CA PRO A 778 -22.28 -5.45 -7.27
C PRO A 778 -21.80 -5.69 -8.70
N LEU A 779 -20.91 -4.82 -9.18
CA LEU A 779 -20.37 -4.85 -10.53
C LEU A 779 -18.85 -4.69 -10.49
N LEU A 780 -18.14 -5.48 -11.28
CA LEU A 780 -16.70 -5.30 -11.49
C LEU A 780 -16.45 -4.03 -12.34
N GLY A 781 -15.46 -3.22 -12.00
CA GLY A 781 -15.24 -1.92 -12.65
C GLY A 781 -15.08 -1.99 -14.18
N SER A 782 -14.42 -3.04 -14.71
CA SER A 782 -14.33 -3.26 -16.16
C SER A 782 -15.68 -3.43 -16.85
N LYS A 783 -16.71 -3.87 -16.13
CA LYS A 783 -18.07 -4.07 -16.64
C LYS A 783 -18.90 -2.79 -16.67
N ILE A 784 -18.39 -1.69 -16.11
CA ILE A 784 -19.06 -0.38 -16.20
C ILE A 784 -19.20 0.08 -17.64
N LYS A 785 -18.23 -0.26 -18.51
CA LYS A 785 -18.32 0.06 -19.93
C LYS A 785 -19.53 -0.61 -20.60
N ASP A 786 -19.83 -1.86 -20.24
CA ASP A 786 -20.99 -2.60 -20.76
C ASP A 786 -22.29 -1.89 -20.32
N LEU A 787 -22.37 -1.50 -19.04
CA LEU A 787 -23.48 -0.73 -18.48
C LEU A 787 -23.70 0.62 -19.19
N LEU A 788 -22.62 1.39 -19.40
CA LEU A 788 -22.69 2.67 -20.13
C LEU A 788 -23.17 2.47 -21.57
N CYS A 789 -22.72 1.40 -22.23
CA CYS A 789 -23.19 1.08 -23.57
C CYS A 789 -24.68 0.73 -23.62
N ASP A 790 -25.19 0.03 -22.61
CA ASP A 790 -26.61 -0.29 -22.54
C ASP A 790 -27.45 0.96 -22.25
N VAL A 791 -26.98 1.89 -21.42
CA VAL A 791 -27.61 3.21 -21.23
C VAL A 791 -27.68 3.98 -22.56
N VAL A 792 -26.55 4.11 -23.27
CA VAL A 792 -26.49 4.83 -24.55
C VAL A 792 -27.40 4.20 -25.60
N LYS A 793 -27.51 2.86 -25.65
CA LYS A 793 -28.46 2.18 -26.55
C LYS A 793 -29.91 2.53 -26.21
N LEU A 794 -30.28 2.53 -24.94
CA LEU A 794 -31.65 2.87 -24.51
C LEU A 794 -32.02 4.30 -24.88
N GLU A 795 -31.13 5.25 -24.63
CA GLU A 795 -31.35 6.66 -24.94
C GLU A 795 -31.41 6.91 -26.46
N ARG A 796 -30.55 6.25 -27.25
CA ARG A 796 -30.60 6.31 -28.73
C ARG A 796 -31.87 5.69 -29.31
N SER A 797 -32.48 4.74 -28.60
CA SER A 797 -33.79 4.17 -28.93
C SER A 797 -34.97 5.00 -28.40
N GLU A 798 -34.72 6.26 -28.04
CA GLU A 798 -35.70 7.24 -27.53
C GLU A 798 -36.47 6.76 -26.29
N VAL A 799 -35.85 5.91 -25.47
CA VAL A 799 -36.39 5.50 -24.16
C VAL A 799 -35.76 6.36 -23.09
N LYS A 800 -36.58 7.21 -22.47
CA LYS A 800 -36.14 8.01 -21.31
C LYS A 800 -36.29 7.25 -20.00
N TYR A 801 -35.58 7.66 -18.96
CA TYR A 801 -35.60 7.10 -17.61
C TYR A 801 -37.02 7.01 -17.04
N GLY A 802 -37.79 8.11 -17.12
CA GLY A 802 -39.17 8.14 -16.64
C GLY A 802 -40.10 7.19 -17.40
N GLU A 803 -39.82 6.97 -18.69
CA GLU A 803 -40.55 6.03 -19.52
C GLU A 803 -40.17 4.58 -19.15
N LEU A 804 -38.89 4.29 -18.95
CA LEU A 804 -38.41 2.96 -18.53
C LEU A 804 -39.03 2.52 -17.19
N ARG A 805 -39.18 3.44 -16.22
CA ARG A 805 -39.91 3.21 -14.96
C ARG A 805 -41.39 2.90 -15.15
N THR A 806 -42.01 3.50 -16.17
CA THR A 806 -43.41 3.26 -16.51
C THR A 806 -43.57 1.94 -17.26
N PHE A 807 -42.60 1.62 -18.11
CA PHE A 807 -42.66 0.48 -19.02
C PHE A 807 -42.37 -0.84 -18.34
N VAL A 808 -41.49 -0.85 -17.34
CA VAL A 808 -41.06 -2.07 -16.65
C VAL A 808 -41.50 -1.98 -15.20
N LYS A 809 -42.37 -2.90 -14.77
CA LYS A 809 -42.78 -3.01 -13.36
C LYS A 809 -42.09 -4.19 -12.69
N ILE A 810 -41.56 -3.96 -11.49
CA ILE A 810 -40.96 -4.99 -10.64
C ILE A 810 -42.07 -5.67 -9.83
N GLY A 811 -42.50 -6.86 -10.25
CA GLY A 811 -43.32 -7.74 -9.41
C GLY A 811 -42.48 -8.56 -8.42
N ASN A 812 -43.12 -9.23 -7.47
CA ASN A 812 -42.43 -10.05 -6.45
C ASN A 812 -41.51 -11.14 -7.03
N SER A 813 -41.71 -11.55 -8.30
CA SER A 813 -40.86 -12.56 -8.97
C SER A 813 -40.77 -12.43 -10.51
N ARG A 814 -41.28 -11.34 -11.10
CA ARG A 814 -41.33 -11.14 -12.57
C ARG A 814 -41.12 -9.67 -12.91
N LEU A 815 -40.51 -9.38 -14.06
CA LEU A 815 -40.58 -8.05 -14.67
C LEU A 815 -41.73 -8.03 -15.66
N GLU A 816 -42.62 -7.05 -15.54
CA GLU A 816 -43.73 -6.87 -16.47
C GLU A 816 -43.40 -5.71 -17.40
N ILE A 817 -43.25 -6.01 -18.71
CA ILE A 817 -43.12 -4.97 -19.73
C ILE A 817 -44.53 -4.59 -20.21
N THR A 818 -44.92 -3.34 -20.01
CA THR A 818 -46.27 -2.87 -20.33
C THR A 818 -46.56 -2.93 -21.84
N TYR A 819 -47.78 -3.34 -22.16
CA TYR A 819 -48.31 -3.41 -23.53
C TYR A 819 -48.19 -2.08 -24.30
N ASN A 820 -48.18 -0.94 -23.61
CA ASN A 820 -48.04 0.38 -24.22
C ASN A 820 -46.66 0.60 -24.88
N LEU A 821 -45.57 0.05 -24.32
CA LEU A 821 -44.25 0.07 -24.96
C LEU A 821 -44.27 -0.75 -26.26
N VAL A 822 -44.82 -1.97 -26.19
CA VAL A 822 -44.94 -2.90 -27.33
C VAL A 822 -45.80 -2.31 -28.47
N ARG A 823 -46.89 -1.60 -28.12
CA ARG A 823 -47.85 -1.07 -29.09
C ARG A 823 -47.39 0.23 -29.76
N ASN A 824 -46.69 1.11 -29.04
CA ASN A 824 -46.41 2.48 -29.51
C ASN A 824 -44.93 2.74 -29.86
N LYS A 825 -43.99 1.90 -29.38
CA LYS A 825 -42.54 2.03 -29.64
C LYS A 825 -41.88 0.64 -29.80
N ARG A 826 -42.20 -0.07 -30.89
CA ARG A 826 -41.77 -1.46 -31.14
C ARG A 826 -40.24 -1.63 -31.17
N ASP A 827 -39.52 -0.74 -31.84
CA ASP A 827 -38.05 -0.82 -31.95
C ASP A 827 -37.38 -0.56 -30.58
N SER A 828 -37.97 0.33 -29.78
CA SER A 828 -37.57 0.58 -28.40
C SER A 828 -37.85 -0.62 -27.49
N PHE A 829 -38.97 -1.34 -27.70
CA PHE A 829 -39.26 -2.60 -27.00
C PHE A 829 -38.20 -3.66 -27.25
N GLU A 830 -37.84 -3.89 -28.52
CA GLU A 830 -36.80 -4.87 -28.89
C GLU A 830 -35.46 -4.53 -28.24
N THR A 831 -35.10 -3.23 -28.21
CA THR A 831 -33.91 -2.75 -27.50
C THR A 831 -33.96 -3.05 -26.00
N VAL A 832 -35.03 -2.65 -25.32
CA VAL A 832 -35.21 -2.86 -23.86
C VAL A 832 -35.19 -4.35 -23.52
N ALA A 833 -35.92 -5.17 -24.27
CA ALA A 833 -35.94 -6.61 -24.08
C ALA A 833 -34.55 -7.22 -24.31
N SER A 834 -33.84 -6.81 -25.37
CA SER A 834 -32.50 -7.33 -25.67
C SER A 834 -31.51 -7.03 -24.54
N ILE A 835 -31.51 -5.82 -23.97
CA ILE A 835 -30.59 -5.43 -22.90
C ILE A 835 -30.90 -6.18 -21.60
N LEU A 836 -32.18 -6.27 -21.23
CA LEU A 836 -32.59 -6.99 -20.02
C LEU A 836 -32.34 -8.50 -20.14
N LEU A 837 -32.59 -9.11 -21.31
CA LEU A 837 -32.47 -10.56 -21.52
C LEU A 837 -31.05 -11.03 -21.86
N SER A 838 -30.20 -10.18 -22.42
CA SER A 838 -28.80 -10.52 -22.76
C SER A 838 -27.90 -10.62 -21.53
N ASN A 839 -28.25 -9.92 -20.46
CA ASN A 839 -27.51 -9.89 -19.20
C ASN A 839 -27.85 -11.07 -18.27
N LYS A 840 -27.75 -12.30 -18.78
CA LYS A 840 -28.09 -13.55 -18.06
C LYS A 840 -27.23 -13.81 -16.81
N GLU A 841 -26.09 -13.14 -16.70
CA GLU A 841 -25.17 -13.26 -15.57
C GLU A 841 -25.68 -12.56 -14.29
N TYR A 842 -26.69 -11.68 -14.41
CA TYR A 842 -27.14 -10.82 -13.32
C TYR A 842 -28.58 -11.08 -12.89
N ASN A 843 -28.88 -10.71 -11.64
CA ASN A 843 -30.28 -10.64 -11.22
C ASN A 843 -30.97 -9.52 -12.01
N LEU A 844 -31.99 -9.90 -12.76
CA LEU A 844 -32.70 -9.01 -13.66
C LEU A 844 -33.28 -7.77 -12.97
N GLN A 845 -33.79 -7.90 -11.74
CA GLN A 845 -34.37 -6.79 -10.99
C GLN A 845 -33.29 -5.83 -10.51
N ASP A 846 -32.18 -6.35 -9.99
CA ASP A 846 -31.08 -5.53 -9.48
C ASP A 846 -30.35 -4.81 -10.63
N TYR A 847 -30.20 -5.47 -11.79
CA TYR A 847 -29.61 -4.86 -12.99
C TYR A 847 -30.52 -3.76 -13.58
N TYR A 848 -31.83 -4.01 -13.65
CA TYR A 848 -32.81 -2.98 -14.03
C TYR A 848 -32.75 -1.76 -13.12
N LEU A 849 -32.59 -1.97 -11.82
CA LEU A 849 -32.46 -0.90 -10.84
C LEU A 849 -31.21 -0.05 -11.08
N LEU A 850 -30.08 -0.71 -11.31
CA LEU A 850 -28.82 -0.04 -11.63
C LEU A 850 -28.91 0.76 -12.94
N LEU A 851 -29.51 0.18 -14.00
CA LEU A 851 -29.78 0.88 -15.26
C LEU A 851 -30.61 2.14 -15.03
N THR A 852 -31.67 2.02 -14.23
CA THR A 852 -32.59 3.11 -13.90
C THR A 852 -31.85 4.25 -13.19
N ILE A 853 -30.98 3.95 -12.21
CA ILE A 853 -30.16 4.95 -11.51
C ILE A 853 -29.16 5.63 -12.46
N MET A 854 -28.51 4.87 -13.34
CA MET A 854 -27.54 5.42 -14.29
C MET A 854 -28.20 6.29 -15.36
N MET A 855 -29.38 5.91 -15.85
CA MET A 855 -30.15 6.74 -16.79
C MET A 855 -30.58 8.06 -16.15
N ASP A 856 -31.11 8.07 -14.91
CA ASP A 856 -31.47 9.34 -14.20
C ASP A 856 -30.28 10.30 -14.09
N THR A 857 -29.09 9.73 -13.94
CA THR A 857 -27.83 10.46 -13.82
C THR A 857 -27.32 11.00 -15.16
N LEU A 858 -27.36 10.19 -16.22
CA LEU A 858 -26.74 10.48 -17.52
C LEU A 858 -27.66 11.23 -18.50
N GLU A 859 -28.98 11.17 -18.30
CA GLU A 859 -29.98 11.96 -19.04
C GLU A 859 -29.97 13.46 -18.67
N GLN A 860 -29.27 13.84 -17.60
CA GLN A 860 -29.03 15.24 -17.27
C GLN A 860 -28.19 15.91 -18.38
N LYS A 861 -28.34 17.22 -18.53
CA LYS A 861 -27.73 17.97 -19.62
C LYS A 861 -26.66 18.94 -19.16
N ILE A 862 -25.65 19.09 -20.00
CA ILE A 862 -24.66 20.17 -19.93
C ILE A 862 -24.48 20.77 -21.32
N ASN A 863 -24.61 22.09 -21.43
CA ASN A 863 -24.50 22.81 -22.72
C ASN A 863 -25.39 22.22 -23.83
N ASN A 864 -26.64 21.85 -23.50
CA ASN A 864 -27.62 21.19 -24.36
C ASN A 864 -27.27 19.78 -24.85
N LYS A 865 -26.19 19.17 -24.34
CA LYS A 865 -25.82 17.77 -24.59
C LYS A 865 -26.12 16.91 -23.38
N TYR A 866 -26.48 15.66 -23.59
CA TYR A 866 -26.52 14.66 -22.52
C TYR A 866 -25.10 14.32 -22.06
N TYR A 867 -24.94 13.88 -20.81
CA TYR A 867 -23.61 13.57 -20.29
C TYR A 867 -22.89 12.45 -21.05
N TRP A 868 -23.62 11.45 -21.54
CA TRP A 868 -23.02 10.41 -22.36
C TRP A 868 -22.53 10.92 -23.73
N GLU A 869 -23.06 12.03 -24.25
CA GLU A 869 -22.58 12.64 -25.50
C GLU A 869 -21.26 13.40 -25.31
N VAL A 870 -20.94 13.76 -24.07
CA VAL A 870 -19.69 14.44 -23.70
C VAL A 870 -18.52 13.47 -23.62
N TYR A 871 -18.78 12.19 -23.34
CA TYR A 871 -17.73 11.21 -23.19
C TYR A 871 -17.08 10.88 -24.53
N ASN A 872 -15.75 10.90 -24.58
CA ASN A 872 -14.99 10.57 -25.77
C ASN A 872 -15.32 9.14 -26.27
N ASP A 873 -15.41 8.98 -27.60
CA ASP A 873 -15.60 7.71 -28.31
C ASP A 873 -14.68 6.57 -27.82
N LYS A 874 -13.47 6.86 -27.33
CA LYS A 874 -12.57 5.82 -26.79
C LYS A 874 -13.16 5.09 -25.57
N VAL A 875 -13.94 5.78 -24.73
CA VAL A 875 -14.66 5.19 -23.59
C VAL A 875 -15.94 4.50 -24.05
N LEU A 876 -16.68 5.13 -24.96
CA LEU A 876 -17.99 4.68 -25.44
C LEU A 876 -17.98 3.89 -26.75
N LYS A 877 -16.85 3.29 -27.14
CA LYS A 877 -16.82 2.32 -28.26
C LYS A 877 -17.63 1.07 -27.87
N CYS A 878 -18.94 1.18 -28.06
CA CYS A 878 -19.87 0.09 -27.97
C CYS A 878 -19.70 -0.76 -29.23
N PRO A 879 -19.53 -2.09 -29.10
CA PRO A 879 -19.49 -2.95 -30.26
C PRO A 879 -20.77 -2.72 -31.09
N ASP A 880 -20.60 -2.38 -32.37
CA ASP A 880 -21.70 -2.22 -33.30
C ASP A 880 -22.48 -3.54 -33.37
N SER A 881 -23.63 -3.59 -32.72
CA SER A 881 -24.54 -4.73 -32.81
C SER A 881 -25.29 -4.68 -34.14
N ARG A 882 -24.60 -4.95 -35.25
CA ARG A 882 -25.30 -5.36 -36.46
C ARG A 882 -25.71 -6.82 -36.31
N LYS A 883 -27.03 -7.01 -36.15
CA LYS A 883 -27.81 -8.22 -36.43
C LYS A 883 -27.39 -9.48 -35.65
N GLY A 884 -27.79 -9.56 -34.39
CA GLY A 884 -28.24 -10.84 -33.84
C GLY A 884 -29.72 -10.96 -34.16
N GLU A 885 -30.10 -11.84 -35.08
CA GLU A 885 -31.50 -12.24 -35.25
C GLU A 885 -31.98 -12.80 -33.90
N LEU A 886 -32.89 -12.08 -33.23
CA LEU A 886 -33.74 -12.63 -32.20
C LEU A 886 -34.71 -13.59 -32.91
N ASN A 887 -34.27 -14.83 -33.11
CA ASN A 887 -35.17 -15.93 -33.43
C ASN A 887 -35.49 -16.68 -32.14
N GLU A 888 -36.81 -16.67 -31.86
CA GLU A 888 -37.60 -17.34 -30.80
C GLU A 888 -37.52 -16.82 -29.37
#